data_AF-A0A135LW04-F1
#
_entry.id   AF-A0A135LW04-F1
#
_cell.length_a   1.000
_cell.length_b   1.000
_cell.length_c   1.000
_cell.angle_alpha   90.00
_cell.angle_beta   90.00
_cell.angle_gamma   90.00
#
_symmetry.space_group_name_H-M   'P 1'
#
loop_
_entity.id
_entity.type
_entity.pdbx_description
1 polymer ?
#
loop_
_entity_poly.entity_id
_entity_poly.type
_entity_poly.pdbx_seq_one_letter_code
_entity_poly.pdbx_strand_id
1 'polypeptide(L)'
;MYGFGAASLRFEGGIPPGQDSYMNQYVPNPEITVQGQGNFLSQQTEISEPPAKRLRITHKAYEAASVPIALGNLDHKDPKSQTFLSDGSQIVGSMERLYAGGSSTTPNESTTSTDLTSSFELKASTSPPPNPQQSLPTQSVVFGPNVLESGKVDLSKCRPRSSIPSKIHPSVYGGQCVRAAYASRLNPYALHRQEQEFLQDHLCHVHVTIYLNIRNGILLLWGRNPMVAVTREEALGCAKDYRWMNLASFAYDWLARNGYINHGCVEAPLPPVKPKRGRRKEGPTIVVIGAGMAGLGCARQLESLFRQYRDSNTLPRVIVLEGRRRVGGRIYSHPLHSLKSETLPDGLVPKAEMGAQIIVGFDHGNPLDQIVRGQLALHYHKIRDVSTIYDIDGSPVNEVQDAMAEKLYNDLLDRTGFYRHKAKIAPTAEGNREMIDAGRESVVDDGLTVRQYEEARAAGTIDLLVPTKRVRRGIKHKTAENEPSVDVASDLAGNSDDDPAALTCQTTGWTLNPGYTVSDTIELDEIAKASQAQTLGAVMDEGVKQYQNMLPVTTKDMRLMNWHFANLEYANATNVNRLSLSGWDQDIGNEFEGEHSQVIGGYQQLPYGLYMLPEKLDVRTGKIVTDISYDTNGSNKRQKAVVQCEDGEKFMADHVIFTGSLGVLKQQKIKFEPPLPDWKRGAIDRLGFGIMNKVILVFKEPFWDTKRDMFGLLREPNNPASMVQEDYAANRGRFYLFWNVMKTTGLPCLIALMAGDAAHQAECTSDEVIITEVTGQLRNVFKHTTVPDPLETIITRWGQDPFTYGSYSYVAAAAFPDDYDLMAQSIGNLHFAGEATCGTHPATVHGAYLSGLRAASEIIDPISGPIIMPHPLVPEKSKVTRSKSSTPNGPTVKKTRIRGSSSLSSESPAITESKPPSTSTSRKPTSTEKSRRDAYDQALWTTIYAELGSAPPRPAKTGLNPFLFYQKDYWARCRDQCDEARRAASNNPNAKAPRDEIRAALGQMWRSATPADKKPYLEQTEINRRANAEAWDKWKVDIAEWERKTYVVKDRWCAENPFDEWVMPDYLAESASSVPVLATAFTTAVPIVKSEK
;
A
#
# COMPACT_ATOMS: atom_id res chain seq x y z
N MET A 1 -17.21 -61.80 -0.90
CA MET A 1 -16.93 -63.06 -1.64
C MET A 1 -15.85 -62.77 -2.67
N TYR A 2 -14.94 -63.74 -2.92
CA TYR A 2 -13.98 -63.92 -4.06
C TYR A 2 -13.51 -62.67 -4.85
N GLY A 3 -12.21 -62.41 -5.07
CA GLY A 3 -11.09 -63.32 -5.44
C GLY A 3 -10.80 -63.15 -6.94
N PHE A 4 -9.59 -63.19 -7.52
CA PHE A 4 -8.22 -63.66 -7.19
C PHE A 4 -7.18 -62.68 -7.85
N GLY A 5 -5.84 -62.76 -7.74
CA GLY A 5 -4.83 -63.66 -7.11
C GLY A 5 -3.44 -62.93 -7.15
N ALA A 6 -2.36 -63.26 -6.43
CA ALA A 6 -1.70 -64.54 -6.10
C ALA A 6 -1.04 -65.23 -7.32
N ALA A 7 0.22 -65.74 -7.32
CA ALA A 7 1.29 -65.91 -6.32
C ALA A 7 2.69 -65.80 -7.03
N SER A 8 3.88 -65.57 -6.43
CA SER A 8 4.64 -66.25 -5.33
C SER A 8 5.01 -67.71 -5.65
N LEU A 9 6.20 -68.28 -5.38
CA LEU A 9 7.28 -68.02 -4.39
C LEU A 9 8.70 -67.90 -5.12
N ARG A 10 9.92 -68.29 -4.66
CA ARG A 10 10.48 -69.00 -3.48
C ARG A 10 12.03 -68.85 -3.33
N PHE A 11 12.55 -68.54 -2.11
CA PHE A 11 13.75 -69.03 -1.35
C PHE A 11 15.13 -69.32 -2.03
N GLU A 12 16.32 -69.23 -1.39
CA GLU A 12 16.81 -69.06 0.01
C GLU A 12 17.90 -67.94 0.08
N GLY A 13 18.53 -67.50 1.19
CA GLY A 13 18.42 -67.75 2.65
C GLY A 13 19.74 -67.47 3.42
N GLY A 14 19.70 -66.95 4.66
CA GLY A 14 20.88 -66.67 5.52
C GLY A 14 20.63 -65.65 6.66
N ILE A 15 21.04 -65.95 7.90
CA ILE A 15 20.66 -65.35 9.22
C ILE A 15 21.84 -65.63 10.23
N PRO A 16 22.14 -64.90 11.35
CA PRO A 16 21.49 -63.79 12.11
C PRO A 16 22.48 -62.59 12.40
N PRO A 17 22.44 -61.80 13.52
CA PRO A 17 21.35 -61.10 14.25
C PRO A 17 21.55 -59.56 14.41
N GLY A 18 20.50 -58.83 14.85
CA GLY A 18 20.65 -57.51 15.50
C GLY A 18 19.39 -56.64 15.52
N GLN A 19 18.70 -56.58 16.67
CA GLN A 19 17.58 -55.64 16.94
C GLN A 19 17.93 -54.76 18.15
N ASP A 20 17.61 -53.46 18.14
CA ASP A 20 16.37 -52.92 18.73
C ASP A 20 16.33 -51.37 18.70
N SER A 21 15.21 -50.78 19.16
CA SER A 21 14.84 -49.37 18.98
C SER A 21 15.23 -48.42 20.14
N TYR A 22 15.69 -47.22 19.79
CA TYR A 22 15.75 -46.02 20.65
C TYR A 22 15.28 -44.80 19.81
N MET A 23 14.41 -43.88 20.24
CA MET A 23 13.89 -43.54 21.58
C MET A 23 14.95 -42.97 22.54
N ASN A 24 15.47 -41.78 22.22
CA ASN A 24 16.33 -40.99 23.11
C ASN A 24 15.49 -40.01 23.96
N GLN A 25 15.33 -40.34 25.24
CA GLN A 25 15.07 -39.35 26.29
C GLN A 25 16.41 -38.83 26.82
N TYR A 26 16.49 -37.54 27.16
CA TYR A 26 17.68 -36.95 27.81
C TYR A 26 17.57 -37.10 29.34
N VAL A 27 18.49 -37.85 29.96
CA VAL A 27 18.73 -37.89 31.41
C VAL A 27 20.25 -38.02 31.65
N PRO A 28 20.88 -37.21 32.54
CA PRO A 28 22.33 -37.12 32.67
C PRO A 28 22.94 -38.12 33.69
N ASN A 29 24.25 -38.35 33.61
CA ASN A 29 25.11 -39.01 34.61
C ASN A 29 26.60 -38.87 34.23
N PRO A 30 27.60 -39.22 35.08
CA PRO A 30 27.52 -39.75 36.46
C PRO A 30 28.34 -38.96 37.52
N GLU A 31 28.45 -39.56 38.71
CA GLU A 31 28.90 -38.97 39.98
C GLU A 31 30.42 -39.02 40.25
N ILE A 32 30.87 -38.24 41.26
CA ILE A 32 31.91 -38.65 42.21
C ILE A 32 31.36 -38.45 43.65
N THR A 33 31.62 -39.41 44.54
CA THR A 33 30.89 -39.63 45.82
C THR A 33 31.75 -39.30 47.07
N VAL A 34 31.20 -39.57 48.27
CA VAL A 34 31.83 -39.54 49.64
C VAL A 34 31.79 -38.15 50.29
N GLN A 35 31.15 -37.90 51.45
CA GLN A 35 30.35 -38.69 52.43
C GLN A 35 29.41 -37.70 53.20
N GLY A 36 28.51 -38.06 54.14
CA GLY A 36 28.12 -39.35 54.74
C GLY A 36 27.33 -39.16 56.07
N GLN A 37 26.65 -40.22 56.56
CA GLN A 37 25.82 -40.27 57.80
C GLN A 37 24.50 -39.44 57.75
N GLY A 38 23.37 -39.85 58.36
CA GLY A 38 22.96 -41.13 58.96
C GLY A 38 21.70 -41.01 59.86
N ASN A 39 20.88 -42.07 59.96
CA ASN A 39 19.75 -42.27 60.91
C ASN A 39 18.51 -41.33 60.75
N PHE A 40 17.28 -41.64 61.20
CA PHE A 40 16.46 -42.88 61.30
C PHE A 40 14.96 -42.50 61.52
N LEU A 41 14.04 -43.48 61.44
CA LEU A 41 12.68 -43.66 62.06
C LEU A 41 12.06 -42.52 62.92
N SER A 42 10.73 -42.31 63.02
CA SER A 42 9.54 -43.06 62.53
C SER A 42 8.24 -42.21 62.64
N GLN A 43 7.12 -42.73 62.12
CA GLN A 43 5.78 -42.12 62.17
C GLN A 43 5.18 -42.00 63.58
N GLN A 44 4.38 -40.96 63.81
CA GLN A 44 3.16 -41.04 64.63
C GLN A 44 2.15 -39.94 64.22
N THR A 45 0.87 -40.17 64.50
CA THR A 45 -0.27 -39.31 64.14
C THR A 45 -1.25 -39.21 65.31
N GLU A 46 -1.86 -38.05 65.58
CA GLU A 46 -3.31 -37.90 65.86
C GLU A 46 -3.78 -36.43 66.10
N ILE A 47 -5.00 -36.14 65.62
CA ILE A 47 -6.08 -35.29 66.18
C ILE A 47 -5.78 -33.86 66.70
N SER A 48 -6.31 -32.83 66.01
CA SER A 48 -7.52 -32.08 66.47
C SER A 48 -7.98 -30.94 65.53
N GLU A 49 -9.30 -30.81 65.35
CA GLU A 49 -10.03 -29.66 64.75
C GLU A 49 -10.76 -28.85 65.86
N PRO A 50 -11.53 -27.75 65.60
CA PRO A 50 -11.51 -26.79 64.48
C PRO A 50 -11.25 -25.33 64.99
N PRO A 51 -12.21 -24.38 65.19
CA PRO A 51 -13.12 -23.72 64.23
C PRO A 51 -13.05 -22.16 64.18
N ALA A 52 -13.33 -21.59 63.01
CA ALA A 52 -13.83 -20.20 62.86
C ALA A 52 -14.95 -20.13 61.81
N LYS A 53 -15.91 -19.19 61.95
CA LYS A 53 -17.21 -19.23 61.23
C LYS A 53 -17.35 -18.18 60.11
N ARG A 54 -18.08 -18.56 59.05
CA ARG A 54 -18.71 -17.64 58.08
C ARG A 54 -19.76 -16.75 58.75
N LEU A 55 -20.00 -15.56 58.20
CA LEU A 55 -21.36 -15.07 57.90
C LEU A 55 -21.36 -14.04 56.76
N ARG A 56 -22.52 -13.85 56.11
CA ARG A 56 -22.72 -12.94 54.96
C ARG A 56 -23.21 -11.58 55.42
N ILE A 57 -22.80 -10.50 54.74
CA ILE A 57 -23.67 -9.34 54.47
C ILE A 57 -23.55 -8.96 52.98
N THR A 58 -24.64 -8.48 52.39
CA THR A 58 -24.76 -8.06 50.99
C THR A 58 -24.33 -6.61 50.77
N HIS A 59 -23.69 -6.30 49.65
CA HIS A 59 -23.76 -4.95 49.08
C HIS A 59 -24.82 -4.89 47.98
N LYS A 60 -25.82 -4.02 48.18
CA LYS A 60 -26.78 -3.62 47.15
C LYS A 60 -26.18 -2.52 46.28
N ALA A 61 -26.74 -2.35 45.08
CA ALA A 61 -26.49 -1.19 44.24
C ALA A 61 -26.95 0.12 44.89
N TYR A 62 -26.41 1.22 44.40
CA TYR A 62 -27.09 2.52 44.38
C TYR A 62 -27.08 3.06 42.95
N GLU A 63 -28.24 3.54 42.51
CA GLU A 63 -28.44 4.20 41.22
C GLU A 63 -28.46 5.73 41.42
N ALA A 64 -28.45 6.45 40.29
CA ALA A 64 -28.73 7.89 40.19
C ALA A 64 -27.66 8.84 40.81
N ALA A 65 -27.65 10.14 40.50
CA ALA A 65 -28.63 10.90 39.72
C ALA A 65 -27.99 11.95 38.79
N SER A 66 -28.68 12.26 37.69
CA SER A 66 -28.44 13.43 36.85
C SER A 66 -29.44 14.52 37.21
N VAL A 67 -28.99 15.68 37.71
CA VAL A 67 -29.83 16.89 37.90
C VAL A 67 -29.00 18.16 37.60
N PRO A 68 -29.50 19.11 36.79
CA PRO A 68 -28.83 20.37 36.47
C PRO A 68 -29.31 21.55 37.35
N ILE A 69 -28.54 22.64 37.41
CA ILE A 69 -28.88 24.02 37.86
C ILE A 69 -27.59 24.87 37.73
N ALA A 70 -27.58 26.19 37.50
CA ALA A 70 -28.46 27.12 36.77
C ALA A 70 -27.66 28.43 36.54
N LEU A 71 -28.09 29.32 35.62
CA LEU A 71 -27.43 30.62 35.40
C LEU A 71 -27.76 31.64 36.51
N GLY A 72 -26.78 32.46 36.87
CA GLY A 72 -26.94 33.63 37.74
C GLY A 72 -25.88 34.70 37.42
N ASN A 73 -26.33 35.93 37.13
CA ASN A 73 -25.46 37.09 36.87
C ASN A 73 -25.11 37.82 38.18
N LEU A 74 -23.97 38.52 38.24
CA LEU A 74 -23.91 40.00 38.29
C LEU A 74 -22.48 40.56 38.58
N ASP A 75 -22.18 41.65 37.85
CA ASP A 75 -21.40 42.85 38.21
C ASP A 75 -19.96 42.84 38.78
N HIS A 76 -19.06 43.34 37.93
CA HIS A 76 -18.14 44.47 38.17
C HIS A 76 -17.44 44.67 39.54
N LYS A 77 -16.09 44.67 39.51
CA LYS A 77 -15.29 45.93 39.52
C LYS A 77 -13.78 45.76 39.31
N ASP A 78 -13.25 46.49 38.33
CA ASP A 78 -11.90 47.08 38.29
C ASP A 78 -11.74 48.11 39.45
N PRO A 79 -10.54 48.50 39.95
CA PRO A 79 -9.54 49.19 39.09
C PRO A 79 -8.02 49.16 39.49
N LYS A 80 -7.14 49.40 38.49
CA LYS A 80 -5.89 50.23 38.55
C LYS A 80 -4.68 49.74 39.41
N SER A 81 -3.41 50.18 39.20
CA SER A 81 -2.70 50.82 38.06
C SER A 81 -1.18 51.03 38.34
N GLN A 82 -0.41 51.43 37.32
CA GLN A 82 0.95 52.06 37.32
C GLN A 82 2.17 51.11 37.49
N THR A 83 3.20 51.00 36.62
CA THR A 83 3.99 51.86 35.68
C THR A 83 5.30 52.43 36.25
N PHE A 84 6.46 52.00 35.73
CA PHE A 84 7.76 52.69 35.47
C PHE A 84 8.60 51.65 34.65
N LEU A 85 9.34 51.91 33.54
CA LEU A 85 10.38 52.90 33.17
C LEU A 85 11.68 52.74 33.98
N SER A 86 12.90 52.76 33.43
CA SER A 86 13.37 52.81 32.02
C SER A 86 14.87 52.40 31.89
N ASP A 87 15.39 52.37 30.65
CA ASP A 87 16.82 52.42 30.23
C ASP A 87 17.78 51.23 30.54
N GLY A 88 18.83 50.96 29.74
CA GLY A 88 19.12 51.41 28.37
C GLY A 88 20.61 51.35 27.91
N SER A 89 20.86 50.90 26.66
CA SER A 89 22.05 51.25 25.81
C SER A 89 23.43 50.59 26.18
N GLN A 90 24.51 50.45 25.36
CA GLN A 90 24.79 50.66 23.91
C GLN A 90 25.78 49.62 23.29
N ILE A 91 25.47 49.20 22.05
CA ILE A 91 26.30 49.05 20.82
C ILE A 91 27.86 49.04 20.86
N VAL A 92 28.46 47.95 20.33
CA VAL A 92 29.73 47.84 19.53
C VAL A 92 29.67 46.53 18.67
N GLY A 93 30.25 46.32 17.47
CA GLY A 93 30.86 47.26 16.51
C GLY A 93 31.89 46.68 15.49
N SER A 94 31.47 45.83 14.51
CA SER A 94 32.25 45.35 13.31
C SER A 94 33.44 44.37 13.57
N MET A 95 34.07 43.63 12.61
CA MET A 95 33.92 43.50 11.14
C MET A 95 34.47 42.15 10.55
N GLU A 96 33.80 41.61 9.51
CA GLU A 96 34.30 40.83 8.33
C GLU A 96 34.92 39.38 8.32
N ARG A 97 34.50 38.62 7.26
CA ARG A 97 35.09 37.44 6.53
C ARG A 97 34.97 36.03 7.15
N LEU A 98 34.14 35.11 6.58
CA LEU A 98 34.28 34.27 5.34
C LEU A 98 35.23 33.06 5.53
N TYR A 99 34.91 31.79 5.21
CA TYR A 99 33.72 31.08 4.70
C TYR A 99 33.42 29.87 5.67
N ALA A 100 32.49 28.89 5.52
CA ALA A 100 31.52 28.43 4.50
C ALA A 100 30.34 27.71 5.24
N GLY A 101 29.27 27.15 4.65
CA GLY A 101 28.77 27.16 3.27
C GLY A 101 28.16 25.82 2.81
N GLY A 102 26.92 25.48 3.18
CA GLY A 102 26.21 24.28 2.69
C GLY A 102 24.74 24.24 3.10
N SER A 103 23.81 24.27 2.13
CA SER A 103 22.37 24.30 2.38
C SER A 103 21.56 23.52 1.35
N SER A 104 20.78 22.55 1.80
CA SER A 104 19.75 21.86 1.02
C SER A 104 18.37 22.31 1.48
N THR A 105 17.60 22.97 0.61
CA THR A 105 16.25 23.48 0.92
C THR A 105 15.28 23.25 -0.24
N THR A 106 14.35 22.33 -0.04
CA THR A 106 13.07 22.28 -0.77
C THR A 106 12.00 22.96 0.08
N PRO A 107 11.36 24.07 -0.37
CA PRO A 107 10.23 24.67 0.33
C PRO A 107 8.90 24.13 -0.21
N ASN A 108 7.96 23.85 0.69
CA ASN A 108 6.54 23.71 0.36
C ASN A 108 5.71 24.02 1.61
N GLU A 109 5.08 25.20 1.66
CA GLU A 109 4.28 25.65 2.80
C GLU A 109 2.80 25.86 2.41
N SER A 110 1.90 25.57 3.34
CA SER A 110 0.52 26.07 3.33
C SER A 110 -0.03 26.07 4.77
N THR A 111 -0.85 27.05 5.10
CA THR A 111 -1.16 27.46 6.48
C THR A 111 -2.61 27.17 6.90
N THR A 112 -2.83 27.13 8.22
CA THR A 112 -4.06 26.69 8.92
C THR A 112 -5.00 27.86 9.33
N SER A 113 -5.96 27.60 10.24
CA SER A 113 -6.94 28.51 10.88
C SER A 113 -8.33 28.53 10.20
N THR A 114 -9.50 28.55 10.87
CA THR A 114 -9.84 28.54 12.32
C THR A 114 -11.28 28.04 12.54
N ASP A 115 -11.61 27.57 13.76
CA ASP A 115 -12.98 27.21 14.18
C ASP A 115 -13.88 28.40 14.55
N LEU A 116 -15.20 28.23 14.40
CA LEU A 116 -16.23 28.98 15.15
C LEU A 116 -17.51 28.13 15.34
N THR A 117 -17.98 28.02 16.59
CA THR A 117 -19.19 27.28 16.98
C THR A 117 -20.42 28.18 17.11
N SER A 118 -21.62 27.71 16.71
CA SER A 118 -22.88 28.16 17.32
C SER A 118 -23.97 27.09 17.24
N SER A 119 -25.00 27.21 18.07
CA SER A 119 -25.97 26.15 18.39
C SER A 119 -27.40 26.67 18.53
N PHE A 120 -28.40 26.00 17.93
CA PHE A 120 -29.82 26.25 18.23
C PHE A 120 -30.73 25.04 17.97
N GLU A 121 -31.78 24.95 18.79
CA GLU A 121 -32.95 24.05 18.64
C GLU A 121 -34.24 24.89 18.54
N LEU A 122 -35.50 24.41 18.57
CA LEU A 122 -36.11 23.07 18.76
C LEU A 122 -37.55 23.14 18.20
N LYS A 123 -38.06 22.10 17.50
CA LYS A 123 -39.40 21.47 17.74
C LYS A 123 -39.88 20.54 16.61
N ALA A 124 -40.76 19.60 17.01
CA ALA A 124 -41.46 18.65 16.16
C ALA A 124 -42.92 19.06 15.89
N SER A 125 -43.61 18.31 15.04
CA SER A 125 -45.08 18.32 14.91
C SER A 125 -45.61 16.91 14.62
N THR A 126 -46.87 16.64 14.97
CA THR A 126 -47.42 15.29 15.15
C THR A 126 -48.57 14.91 14.19
N SER A 127 -48.77 13.61 14.01
CA SER A 127 -49.79 12.97 13.15
C SER A 127 -51.23 13.03 13.68
N PRO A 128 -52.23 12.80 12.81
CA PRO A 128 -53.21 11.73 13.08
C PRO A 128 -53.61 10.84 11.84
N PRO A 129 -54.33 9.71 12.04
CA PRO A 129 -54.71 8.69 11.01
C PRO A 129 -56.27 8.62 10.84
N PRO A 130 -57.00 7.49 10.54
CA PRO A 130 -56.70 6.14 9.97
C PRO A 130 -57.74 5.54 8.93
N ASN A 131 -57.38 4.42 8.24
CA ASN A 131 -58.22 3.22 7.90
C ASN A 131 -59.54 3.31 7.04
N PRO A 132 -60.22 2.17 6.64
CA PRO A 132 -59.80 0.75 6.45
C PRO A 132 -60.34 -0.04 5.19
N GLN A 133 -59.67 -1.19 4.90
CA GLN A 133 -60.22 -2.53 4.48
C GLN A 133 -60.72 -2.93 3.05
N GLN A 134 -60.74 -4.28 2.88
CA GLN A 134 -61.32 -5.20 1.84
C GLN A 134 -60.47 -5.60 0.60
N SER A 135 -60.64 -6.80 0.01
CA SER A 135 -60.18 -8.14 0.52
C SER A 135 -60.33 -9.32 -0.49
N LEU A 136 -59.32 -10.22 -0.56
CA LEU A 136 -59.34 -11.60 -1.12
C LEU A 136 -59.53 -11.77 -2.67
N PRO A 137 -59.29 -12.94 -3.30
CA PRO A 137 -58.78 -14.25 -2.80
C PRO A 137 -57.45 -14.74 -3.48
N THR A 138 -57.13 -16.03 -3.32
CA THR A 138 -55.80 -16.65 -3.57
C THR A 138 -55.74 -17.57 -4.81
N GLN A 139 -54.55 -17.70 -5.45
CA GLN A 139 -54.13 -18.88 -6.23
C GLN A 139 -52.62 -19.17 -6.05
N SER A 140 -52.19 -20.40 -6.36
CA SER A 140 -50.88 -20.98 -6.03
C SER A 140 -49.86 -20.98 -7.17
N VAL A 141 -48.59 -20.69 -6.89
CA VAL A 141 -47.47 -20.78 -7.85
C VAL A 141 -46.23 -21.42 -7.20
N VAL A 142 -45.43 -22.12 -8.01
CA VAL A 142 -44.24 -22.92 -7.63
C VAL A 142 -43.08 -22.03 -7.15
N PHE A 143 -42.35 -22.48 -6.12
CA PHE A 143 -41.13 -21.82 -5.64
C PHE A 143 -39.88 -22.27 -6.40
N GLY A 144 -39.40 -21.42 -7.30
CA GLY A 144 -37.97 -21.30 -7.64
C GLY A 144 -37.43 -19.97 -7.07
N PRO A 145 -36.17 -19.89 -6.58
CA PRO A 145 -35.64 -18.68 -5.98
C PRO A 145 -35.23 -17.64 -7.04
N ASN A 146 -36.21 -16.93 -7.62
CA ASN A 146 -35.97 -15.69 -8.34
C ASN A 146 -35.55 -14.58 -7.34
N VAL A 147 -34.25 -14.50 -7.08
CA VAL A 147 -33.61 -13.39 -6.34
C VAL A 147 -32.87 -12.50 -7.36
N LEU A 148 -32.82 -11.19 -7.09
CA LEU A 148 -32.17 -10.14 -7.92
C LEU A 148 -32.89 -9.63 -9.20
N GLU A 149 -34.18 -9.87 -9.42
CA GLU A 149 -34.96 -9.02 -10.37
C GLU A 149 -35.03 -7.54 -9.94
N SER A 150 -34.76 -7.24 -8.65
CA SER A 150 -34.77 -5.89 -8.08
C SER A 150 -33.59 -4.99 -8.49
N GLY A 151 -32.60 -5.51 -9.24
CA GLY A 151 -31.34 -4.81 -9.52
C GLY A 151 -31.28 -3.95 -10.80
N LYS A 152 -32.35 -3.91 -11.62
CA LYS A 152 -32.33 -3.17 -12.89
C LYS A 152 -32.33 -1.64 -12.68
N VAL A 153 -31.12 -1.07 -12.62
CA VAL A 153 -30.90 0.37 -12.82
C VAL A 153 -31.53 0.78 -14.15
N ASP A 154 -32.28 1.88 -14.13
CA ASP A 154 -32.81 2.45 -15.36
C ASP A 154 -31.69 3.20 -16.09
N LEU A 155 -30.96 2.47 -16.94
CA LEU A 155 -29.84 2.97 -17.74
C LEU A 155 -30.23 4.16 -18.65
N SER A 156 -31.54 4.39 -18.90
CA SER A 156 -32.01 5.59 -19.63
C SER A 156 -31.89 6.89 -18.83
N LYS A 157 -31.76 6.80 -17.50
CA LYS A 157 -31.52 7.94 -16.60
C LYS A 157 -30.04 8.26 -16.42
N CYS A 158 -29.17 7.25 -16.51
CA CYS A 158 -27.72 7.42 -16.45
C CYS A 158 -27.22 8.14 -17.72
N ARG A 159 -26.16 8.95 -17.59
CA ARG A 159 -25.59 9.70 -18.72
C ARG A 159 -24.14 9.30 -18.95
N PRO A 160 -23.76 8.76 -20.12
CA PRO A 160 -22.36 8.50 -20.43
C PRO A 160 -21.52 9.75 -20.26
N ARG A 161 -20.28 9.59 -19.79
CA ARG A 161 -19.29 10.64 -19.54
C ARG A 161 -19.65 11.62 -18.42
N SER A 162 -20.72 11.44 -17.65
CA SER A 162 -21.09 12.39 -16.58
C SER A 162 -20.02 12.55 -15.50
N SER A 163 -19.22 11.49 -15.28
CA SER A 163 -18.17 11.45 -14.25
C SER A 163 -16.76 11.68 -14.83
N ILE A 164 -16.66 11.99 -16.13
CA ILE A 164 -15.40 12.30 -16.81
C ILE A 164 -15.26 13.83 -16.90
N PRO A 165 -14.26 14.45 -16.24
CA PRO A 165 -14.12 15.90 -16.22
C PRO A 165 -13.90 16.51 -17.63
N SER A 166 -14.94 17.15 -18.17
CA SER A 166 -14.94 17.73 -19.52
C SER A 166 -13.94 18.87 -19.77
N LYS A 167 -13.34 19.42 -18.69
CA LYS A 167 -12.35 20.49 -18.72
C LYS A 167 -10.89 20.01 -18.63
N ILE A 168 -10.66 18.70 -18.45
CA ILE A 168 -9.30 18.12 -18.34
C ILE A 168 -8.93 17.46 -19.67
N HIS A 169 -7.69 17.64 -20.12
CA HIS A 169 -7.20 17.01 -21.35
C HIS A 169 -7.21 15.47 -21.20
N PRO A 170 -7.63 14.68 -22.21
CA PRO A 170 -7.79 13.22 -22.07
C PRO A 170 -6.57 12.47 -21.53
N SER A 171 -5.34 12.87 -21.89
CA SER A 171 -4.12 12.26 -21.34
C SER A 171 -3.85 12.60 -19.87
N VAL A 172 -4.24 13.80 -19.42
CA VAL A 172 -4.13 14.19 -18.00
C VAL A 172 -5.18 13.44 -17.17
N TYR A 173 -6.36 13.16 -17.73
CA TYR A 173 -7.32 12.25 -17.13
C TYR A 173 -6.80 10.80 -17.12
N GLY A 174 -6.24 10.32 -18.23
CA GLY A 174 -5.59 8.99 -18.33
C GLY A 174 -4.53 8.77 -17.26
N GLY A 175 -3.53 9.67 -17.17
CA GLY A 175 -2.48 9.62 -16.13
C GLY A 175 -2.96 9.85 -14.69
N GLN A 176 -4.19 10.36 -14.47
CA GLN A 176 -4.83 10.36 -13.16
C GLN A 176 -5.50 9.00 -12.87
N CYS A 177 -6.18 8.40 -13.84
CA CYS A 177 -6.75 7.05 -13.72
C CYS A 177 -5.66 5.98 -13.51
N VAL A 178 -4.54 6.08 -14.22
CA VAL A 178 -3.37 5.19 -14.07
C VAL A 178 -2.84 5.21 -12.64
N ARG A 179 -2.62 6.40 -12.07
CA ARG A 179 -2.18 6.55 -10.67
C ARG A 179 -3.22 6.06 -9.66
N ALA A 180 -4.52 6.25 -9.94
CA ALA A 180 -5.58 5.73 -9.08
C ALA A 180 -5.63 4.19 -9.05
N ALA A 181 -5.22 3.51 -10.13
CA ALA A 181 -5.10 2.06 -10.16
C ALA A 181 -3.91 1.58 -9.29
N TYR A 182 -2.73 2.18 -9.45
CA TYR A 182 -1.57 1.90 -8.59
C TYR A 182 -1.87 2.16 -7.11
N ALA A 183 -2.45 3.31 -6.77
CA ALA A 183 -2.90 3.63 -5.41
C ALA A 183 -4.00 2.68 -4.86
N SER A 184 -4.55 1.80 -5.71
CA SER A 184 -5.51 0.75 -5.35
C SER A 184 -4.91 -0.67 -5.41
N ARG A 185 -3.59 -0.81 -5.64
CA ARG A 185 -2.87 -2.08 -5.82
C ARG A 185 -3.39 -2.90 -7.01
N LEU A 186 -3.71 -2.22 -8.11
CA LEU A 186 -4.22 -2.82 -9.35
C LEU A 186 -3.40 -2.35 -10.56
N ASN A 187 -2.99 -3.30 -11.41
CA ASN A 187 -2.30 -2.99 -12.66
C ASN A 187 -3.21 -2.14 -13.57
N PRO A 188 -2.83 -0.90 -13.95
CA PRO A 188 -3.67 -0.05 -14.80
C PRO A 188 -3.83 -0.56 -16.24
N TYR A 189 -2.92 -1.42 -16.70
CA TYR A 189 -2.79 -1.88 -18.09
C TYR A 189 -3.22 -3.32 -18.32
N ALA A 190 -3.44 -4.13 -17.27
CA ALA A 190 -3.86 -5.52 -17.38
C ALA A 190 -5.08 -5.83 -16.48
N LEU A 191 -5.86 -6.85 -16.85
CA LEU A 191 -6.90 -7.38 -15.97
C LEU A 191 -6.28 -7.97 -14.69
N HIS A 192 -6.94 -7.81 -13.55
CA HIS A 192 -6.67 -8.65 -12.39
C HIS A 192 -7.13 -10.09 -12.67
N ARG A 193 -6.51 -11.10 -12.06
CA ARG A 193 -6.81 -12.52 -12.33
C ARG A 193 -8.31 -12.84 -12.26
N GLN A 194 -8.98 -12.37 -11.20
CA GLN A 194 -10.43 -12.56 -11.04
C GLN A 194 -11.25 -11.78 -12.09
N GLU A 195 -10.82 -10.58 -12.50
CA GLU A 195 -11.48 -9.84 -13.58
C GLU A 195 -11.41 -10.63 -14.89
N GLN A 196 -10.27 -11.27 -15.18
CA GLN A 196 -10.13 -12.18 -16.31
C GLN A 196 -11.03 -13.41 -16.18
N GLU A 197 -11.05 -14.06 -15.02
CA GLU A 197 -11.91 -15.23 -14.76
C GLU A 197 -13.40 -14.93 -15.03
N PHE A 198 -13.88 -13.72 -14.74
CA PHE A 198 -15.25 -13.25 -15.09
C PHE A 198 -15.42 -12.77 -16.54
N LEU A 199 -14.40 -12.15 -17.16
CA LEU A 199 -14.54 -11.46 -18.46
C LEU A 199 -14.10 -12.30 -19.67
N GLN A 200 -13.29 -13.34 -19.49
CA GLN A 200 -12.55 -13.98 -20.59
C GLN A 200 -13.41 -14.55 -21.74
N ASP A 201 -14.59 -15.08 -21.39
CA ASP A 201 -15.57 -15.66 -22.32
C ASP A 201 -16.65 -14.66 -22.77
N HIS A 202 -16.59 -13.40 -22.32
CA HIS A 202 -17.67 -12.40 -22.48
C HIS A 202 -17.22 -11.05 -23.04
N LEU A 203 -15.94 -10.70 -22.89
CA LEU A 203 -15.35 -9.46 -23.37
C LEU A 203 -14.42 -9.74 -24.57
N CYS A 204 -14.54 -8.95 -25.64
CA CYS A 204 -13.61 -9.02 -26.75
C CYS A 204 -12.23 -8.49 -26.31
N HIS A 205 -11.13 -9.10 -26.76
CA HIS A 205 -9.77 -8.66 -26.39
C HIS A 205 -9.55 -7.16 -26.73
N VAL A 206 -10.08 -6.69 -27.85
CA VAL A 206 -10.06 -5.27 -28.28
C VAL A 206 -10.82 -4.30 -27.34
N HIS A 207 -11.65 -4.81 -26.42
CA HIS A 207 -12.42 -4.03 -25.45
C HIS A 207 -11.82 -4.05 -24.04
N VAL A 208 -10.77 -4.84 -23.77
CA VAL A 208 -10.02 -4.81 -22.48
C VAL A 208 -9.51 -3.40 -22.16
N THR A 209 -9.00 -2.70 -23.18
CA THR A 209 -8.59 -1.28 -23.09
C THR A 209 -9.72 -0.36 -22.60
N ILE A 210 -10.98 -0.69 -22.91
CA ILE A 210 -12.16 0.10 -22.55
C ILE A 210 -12.60 -0.24 -21.11
N TYR A 211 -12.59 -1.52 -20.74
CA TYR A 211 -12.81 -1.96 -19.36
C TYR A 211 -11.81 -1.28 -18.40
N LEU A 212 -10.52 -1.33 -18.71
CA LEU A 212 -9.46 -0.75 -17.87
C LEU A 212 -9.61 0.77 -17.71
N ASN A 213 -9.90 1.50 -18.80
CA ASN A 213 -10.22 2.93 -18.74
C ASN A 213 -11.40 3.24 -17.79
N ILE A 214 -12.42 2.38 -17.77
CA ILE A 214 -13.60 2.53 -16.91
C ILE A 214 -13.26 2.18 -15.46
N ARG A 215 -12.64 1.01 -15.20
CA ARG A 215 -12.23 0.54 -13.87
C ARG A 215 -11.30 1.54 -13.19
N ASN A 216 -10.24 1.97 -13.89
CA ASN A 216 -9.30 2.99 -13.40
C ASN A 216 -9.99 4.36 -13.21
N GLY A 217 -11.00 4.67 -14.02
CA GLY A 217 -11.83 5.87 -13.89
C GLY A 217 -12.75 5.87 -12.65
N ILE A 218 -13.25 4.71 -12.24
CA ILE A 218 -14.04 4.53 -10.99
C ILE A 218 -13.13 4.64 -9.76
N LEU A 219 -11.94 4.02 -9.81
CA LEU A 219 -10.92 4.16 -8.76
C LEU A 219 -10.51 5.63 -8.55
N LEU A 220 -10.42 6.42 -9.63
CA LEU A 220 -10.15 7.86 -9.54
C LEU A 220 -11.28 8.66 -8.87
N LEU A 221 -12.53 8.19 -8.87
CA LEU A 221 -13.61 8.83 -8.11
C LEU A 221 -13.38 8.61 -6.60
N TRP A 222 -13.14 7.36 -6.21
CA TRP A 222 -12.90 6.97 -4.82
C TRP A 222 -11.64 7.65 -4.23
N GLY A 223 -10.49 7.49 -4.91
CA GLY A 223 -9.22 8.06 -4.45
C GLY A 223 -9.16 9.59 -4.43
N ARG A 224 -10.12 10.29 -5.05
CA ARG A 224 -10.24 11.76 -4.94
C ARG A 224 -11.03 12.22 -3.71
N ASN A 225 -11.88 11.39 -3.13
CA ASN A 225 -12.71 11.76 -1.98
C ASN A 225 -13.18 10.52 -1.18
N PRO A 226 -12.31 9.84 -0.43
CA PRO A 226 -12.68 8.65 0.35
C PRO A 226 -13.65 8.91 1.52
N MET A 227 -14.02 10.19 1.76
CA MET A 227 -15.09 10.59 2.69
C MET A 227 -16.49 10.22 2.19
N VAL A 228 -16.67 9.97 0.88
CA VAL A 228 -17.98 9.75 0.25
C VAL A 228 -17.92 8.50 -0.62
N ALA A 229 -18.86 7.58 -0.41
CA ALA A 229 -18.94 6.38 -1.22
C ALA A 229 -19.32 6.71 -2.67
N VAL A 230 -18.61 6.10 -3.62
CA VAL A 230 -18.93 6.16 -5.04
C VAL A 230 -20.27 5.48 -5.28
N THR A 231 -21.22 6.19 -5.88
CA THR A 231 -22.51 5.62 -6.27
C THR A 231 -22.41 4.83 -7.57
N ARG A 232 -23.36 3.93 -7.81
CA ARG A 232 -23.42 3.18 -9.07
C ARG A 232 -23.66 4.11 -10.25
N GLU A 233 -24.49 5.13 -10.07
CA GLU A 233 -24.79 6.16 -11.07
C GLU A 233 -23.53 6.93 -11.50
N GLU A 234 -22.64 7.26 -10.56
CA GLU A 234 -21.35 7.89 -10.87
C GLU A 234 -20.39 6.93 -11.57
N ALA A 235 -20.33 5.67 -11.15
CA ALA A 235 -19.50 4.66 -11.82
C ALA A 235 -19.96 4.38 -13.26
N LEU A 236 -21.28 4.31 -13.50
CA LEU A 236 -21.87 4.25 -14.85
C LEU A 236 -21.54 5.50 -15.68
N GLY A 237 -21.35 6.65 -15.03
CA GLY A 237 -20.90 7.90 -15.64
C GLY A 237 -19.44 7.90 -16.14
N CYS A 238 -18.63 6.90 -15.78
CA CYS A 238 -17.29 6.67 -16.34
C CYS A 238 -17.33 6.01 -17.73
N ALA A 239 -18.46 5.42 -18.15
CA ALA A 239 -18.62 4.88 -19.50
C ALA A 239 -18.67 6.01 -20.55
N LYS A 240 -17.87 5.93 -21.62
CA LYS A 240 -17.87 6.97 -22.68
C LYS A 240 -19.04 6.88 -23.69
N ASP A 241 -19.75 5.75 -23.71
CA ASP A 241 -20.88 5.40 -24.60
C ASP A 241 -21.86 4.51 -23.80
N TYR A 242 -23.16 4.56 -24.10
CA TYR A 242 -24.18 3.74 -23.43
C TYR A 242 -23.88 2.22 -23.50
N ARG A 243 -23.22 1.75 -24.56
CA ARG A 243 -22.86 0.32 -24.70
C ARG A 243 -21.90 -0.18 -23.63
N TRP A 244 -21.09 0.71 -23.05
CA TRP A 244 -20.15 0.36 -22.00
C TRP A 244 -20.73 0.48 -20.57
N MET A 245 -22.02 0.83 -20.41
CA MET A 245 -22.65 0.94 -19.09
C MET A 245 -22.79 -0.41 -18.38
N ASN A 246 -23.10 -1.49 -19.11
CA ASN A 246 -23.11 -2.84 -18.53
C ASN A 246 -21.72 -3.24 -18.01
N LEU A 247 -20.67 -2.89 -18.76
CA LEU A 247 -19.27 -3.10 -18.40
C LEU A 247 -18.84 -2.25 -17.19
N ALA A 248 -19.32 -1.01 -17.08
CA ALA A 248 -19.13 -0.15 -15.91
C ALA A 248 -19.91 -0.62 -14.67
N SER A 249 -21.09 -1.23 -14.84
CA SER A 249 -21.83 -1.85 -13.74
C SER A 249 -21.08 -3.04 -13.17
N PHE A 250 -20.50 -3.90 -14.04
CA PHE A 250 -19.65 -5.00 -13.61
C PHE A 250 -18.40 -4.48 -12.87
N ALA A 251 -17.70 -3.48 -13.43
CA ALA A 251 -16.53 -2.88 -12.77
C ALA A 251 -16.87 -2.33 -11.37
N TYR A 252 -18.01 -1.63 -11.23
CA TYR A 252 -18.50 -1.15 -9.94
C TYR A 252 -18.75 -2.29 -8.93
N ASP A 253 -19.42 -3.36 -9.36
CA ASP A 253 -19.73 -4.50 -8.49
C ASP A 253 -18.48 -5.29 -8.09
N TRP A 254 -17.53 -5.47 -9.00
CA TRP A 254 -16.27 -6.14 -8.72
C TRP A 254 -15.39 -5.32 -7.75
N LEU A 255 -15.27 -4.01 -7.97
CA LEU A 255 -14.50 -3.11 -7.10
C LEU A 255 -15.11 -2.99 -5.69
N ALA A 256 -16.44 -2.85 -5.58
CA ALA A 256 -17.09 -2.69 -4.28
C ALA A 256 -17.05 -3.97 -3.45
N ARG A 257 -17.36 -5.14 -4.04
CA ARG A 257 -17.38 -6.42 -3.32
C ARG A 257 -16.00 -6.85 -2.83
N ASN A 258 -14.96 -6.61 -3.61
CA ASN A 258 -13.57 -6.90 -3.22
C ASN A 258 -12.91 -5.78 -2.39
N GLY A 259 -13.62 -4.71 -2.05
CA GLY A 259 -13.11 -3.67 -1.14
C GLY A 259 -12.01 -2.79 -1.75
N TYR A 260 -12.08 -2.49 -3.05
CA TYR A 260 -11.24 -1.46 -3.70
C TYR A 260 -11.87 -0.06 -3.66
N ILE A 261 -13.17 0.03 -3.39
CA ILE A 261 -13.93 1.27 -3.17
C ILE A 261 -14.92 1.07 -2.01
N ASN A 262 -15.42 2.17 -1.44
CA ASN A 262 -16.53 2.19 -0.47
C ASN A 262 -16.26 1.40 0.83
N HIS A 263 -15.00 1.31 1.23
CA HIS A 263 -14.53 0.63 2.44
C HIS A 263 -14.11 1.62 3.54
N GLY A 264 -13.86 1.10 4.75
CA GLY A 264 -13.41 1.89 5.89
C GLY A 264 -14.57 2.61 6.60
N CYS A 265 -14.32 3.81 7.10
CA CYS A 265 -15.22 4.57 7.99
C CYS A 265 -16.31 5.38 7.24
N VAL A 266 -16.62 5.03 5.99
CA VAL A 266 -17.55 5.77 5.11
C VAL A 266 -19.00 5.26 5.22
N GLU A 267 -19.99 6.13 4.98
CA GLU A 267 -21.39 5.70 4.81
C GLU A 267 -21.56 4.86 3.53
N ALA A 268 -22.22 3.71 3.67
CA ALA A 268 -22.46 2.79 2.56
C ALA A 268 -23.51 3.35 1.57
N PRO A 269 -23.31 3.22 0.25
CA PRO A 269 -24.23 3.79 -0.74
C PRO A 269 -25.56 3.04 -0.73
N LEU A 270 -26.66 3.76 -0.49
CA LEU A 270 -28.00 3.18 -0.44
C LEU A 270 -28.45 2.71 -1.84
N PRO A 271 -29.01 1.49 -1.98
CA PRO A 271 -29.55 1.03 -3.24
C PRO A 271 -30.77 1.86 -3.67
N PRO A 272 -30.98 2.12 -4.98
CA PRO A 272 -32.09 2.94 -5.48
C PRO A 272 -33.49 2.30 -5.30
N VAL A 273 -33.55 1.11 -4.71
CA VAL A 273 -34.78 0.35 -4.46
C VAL A 273 -35.40 0.76 -3.12
N LYS A 274 -36.57 1.41 -3.15
CA LYS A 274 -37.33 1.70 -1.93
C LYS A 274 -37.65 0.40 -1.18
N PRO A 275 -37.34 0.28 0.13
CA PRO A 275 -37.58 -0.95 0.87
C PRO A 275 -39.08 -1.27 0.92
N LYS A 276 -39.45 -2.51 0.54
CA LYS A 276 -40.84 -2.98 0.64
C LYS A 276 -41.31 -2.88 2.09
N ARG A 277 -42.50 -2.29 2.31
CA ARG A 277 -43.12 -2.21 3.64
C ARG A 277 -43.60 -3.60 4.06
N GLY A 278 -42.93 -4.20 5.05
CA GLY A 278 -43.27 -5.50 5.62
C GLY A 278 -42.35 -5.86 6.78
N ARG A 279 -42.73 -6.87 7.58
CA ARG A 279 -41.88 -7.43 8.63
C ARG A 279 -40.76 -8.23 7.96
N ARG A 280 -39.53 -7.71 8.02
CA ARG A 280 -38.33 -8.43 7.55
C ARG A 280 -38.20 -9.75 8.33
N LYS A 281 -37.76 -10.81 7.65
CA LYS A 281 -37.28 -12.03 8.30
C LYS A 281 -35.87 -11.77 8.82
N GLU A 282 -35.47 -12.55 9.81
CA GLU A 282 -34.05 -12.62 10.23
C GLU A 282 -33.22 -13.13 9.05
N GLY A 283 -32.08 -12.48 8.79
CA GLY A 283 -31.10 -12.93 7.79
C GLY A 283 -30.03 -13.85 8.41
N PRO A 284 -28.99 -14.18 7.63
CA PRO A 284 -27.85 -14.91 8.16
C PRO A 284 -27.14 -14.13 9.28
N THR A 285 -26.65 -14.84 10.29
CA THR A 285 -25.80 -14.31 11.35
C THR A 285 -24.35 -14.68 11.06
N ILE A 286 -23.49 -13.68 11.01
CA ILE A 286 -22.05 -13.81 10.74
C ILE A 286 -21.32 -13.50 12.05
N VAL A 287 -20.45 -14.39 12.50
CA VAL A 287 -19.63 -14.20 13.71
C VAL A 287 -18.17 -14.02 13.33
N VAL A 288 -17.61 -12.86 13.67
CA VAL A 288 -16.18 -12.55 13.52
C VAL A 288 -15.51 -12.72 14.88
N ILE A 289 -14.42 -13.49 14.94
CA ILE A 289 -13.66 -13.76 16.17
C ILE A 289 -12.38 -12.92 16.12
N GLY A 290 -12.22 -12.01 17.09
CA GLY A 290 -11.19 -10.97 17.15
C GLY A 290 -11.68 -9.62 16.64
N ALA A 291 -11.45 -8.56 17.42
CA ALA A 291 -11.65 -7.16 17.06
C ALA A 291 -10.31 -6.45 16.78
N GLY A 292 -9.35 -7.16 16.18
CA GLY A 292 -8.20 -6.57 15.50
C GLY A 292 -8.59 -5.95 14.15
N MET A 293 -7.62 -5.38 13.43
CA MET A 293 -7.87 -4.70 12.15
C MET A 293 -8.51 -5.59 11.08
N ALA A 294 -8.15 -6.88 11.02
CA ALA A 294 -8.79 -7.84 10.12
C ALA A 294 -10.28 -8.02 10.45
N GLY A 295 -10.61 -8.32 11.70
CA GLY A 295 -12.00 -8.53 12.14
C GLY A 295 -12.87 -7.27 12.04
N LEU A 296 -12.33 -6.11 12.44
CA LEU A 296 -13.04 -4.83 12.31
C LEU A 296 -13.22 -4.40 10.85
N GLY A 297 -12.19 -4.56 10.01
CA GLY A 297 -12.28 -4.29 8.57
C GLY A 297 -13.30 -5.21 7.88
N CYS A 298 -13.27 -6.51 8.19
CA CYS A 298 -14.24 -7.48 7.71
C CYS A 298 -15.67 -7.12 8.13
N ALA A 299 -15.90 -6.86 9.42
CA ALA A 299 -17.22 -6.52 9.95
C ALA A 299 -17.78 -5.21 9.37
N ARG A 300 -16.93 -4.19 9.20
CA ARG A 300 -17.29 -2.92 8.57
C ARG A 300 -17.64 -3.09 7.09
N GLN A 301 -16.85 -3.88 6.36
CA GLN A 301 -17.10 -4.14 4.94
C GLN A 301 -18.36 -4.98 4.74
N LEU A 302 -18.62 -5.98 5.60
CA LEU A 302 -19.87 -6.75 5.58
C LEU A 302 -21.09 -5.87 5.86
N GLU A 303 -21.05 -4.99 6.87
CA GLU A 303 -22.11 -3.99 7.09
C GLU A 303 -22.35 -3.12 5.85
N SER A 304 -21.28 -2.62 5.21
CA SER A 304 -21.36 -1.83 3.98
C SER A 304 -22.02 -2.60 2.84
N LEU A 305 -21.56 -3.82 2.57
CA LEU A 305 -22.08 -4.68 1.51
C LEU A 305 -23.51 -5.13 1.77
N PHE A 306 -23.90 -5.44 3.02
CA PHE A 306 -25.28 -5.80 3.37
C PHE A 306 -26.26 -4.60 3.33
N ARG A 307 -25.75 -3.36 3.36
CA ARG A 307 -26.54 -2.14 3.11
C ARG A 307 -26.68 -1.86 1.61
N GLN A 308 -25.62 -2.05 0.83
CA GLN A 308 -25.55 -1.82 -0.61
C GLN A 308 -26.30 -2.90 -1.43
N TYR A 309 -26.02 -4.19 -1.17
CA TYR A 309 -26.56 -5.36 -1.89
C TYR A 309 -27.80 -5.95 -1.20
N ARG A 310 -28.60 -5.07 -0.59
CA ARG A 310 -29.57 -5.45 0.43
C ARG A 310 -30.84 -6.11 -0.12
N ASP A 311 -31.09 -7.35 0.30
CA ASP A 311 -32.39 -8.00 0.12
C ASP A 311 -33.51 -7.24 0.88
N SER A 312 -34.69 -7.18 0.26
CA SER A 312 -35.88 -6.61 0.88
C SER A 312 -36.49 -7.50 1.97
N ASN A 313 -36.25 -8.82 1.91
CA ASN A 313 -36.94 -9.80 2.74
C ASN A 313 -36.17 -10.15 4.02
N THR A 314 -34.85 -10.08 4.00
CA THR A 314 -33.96 -10.42 5.13
C THR A 314 -33.22 -9.19 5.70
N LEU A 315 -32.53 -9.42 6.82
CA LEU A 315 -31.53 -8.51 7.38
C LEU A 315 -30.39 -9.36 7.96
N PRO A 316 -29.24 -9.48 7.27
CA PRO A 316 -28.04 -10.08 7.85
C PRO A 316 -27.61 -9.36 9.14
N ARG A 317 -26.89 -10.07 10.02
CA ARG A 317 -26.29 -9.49 11.23
C ARG A 317 -24.83 -9.90 11.33
N VAL A 318 -23.94 -8.94 11.57
CA VAL A 318 -22.56 -9.20 11.97
C VAL A 318 -22.44 -9.06 13.49
N ILE A 319 -21.71 -9.96 14.14
CA ILE A 319 -21.32 -9.89 15.56
C ILE A 319 -19.81 -10.10 15.64
N VAL A 320 -19.09 -9.27 16.37
CA VAL A 320 -17.65 -9.44 16.63
C VAL A 320 -17.44 -9.86 18.08
N LEU A 321 -16.71 -10.96 18.31
CA LEU A 321 -16.36 -11.45 19.64
C LEU A 321 -14.88 -11.18 19.92
N GLU A 322 -14.56 -10.45 20.98
CA GLU A 322 -13.20 -10.08 21.35
C GLU A 322 -12.89 -10.58 22.77
N GLY A 323 -11.83 -11.37 22.91
CA GLY A 323 -11.44 -11.95 24.21
C GLY A 323 -10.94 -10.90 25.20
N ARG A 324 -10.28 -9.85 24.71
CA ARG A 324 -9.80 -8.72 25.53
C ARG A 324 -10.96 -7.80 25.92
N ARG A 325 -10.70 -6.90 26.87
CA ARG A 325 -11.60 -5.79 27.24
C ARG A 325 -11.50 -4.56 26.31
N ARG A 326 -10.71 -4.65 25.22
CA ARG A 326 -10.41 -3.56 24.28
C ARG A 326 -10.36 -4.06 22.83
N VAL A 327 -10.65 -3.17 21.87
CA VAL A 327 -10.43 -3.43 20.43
C VAL A 327 -8.96 -3.20 20.02
N GLY A 328 -8.62 -3.53 18.77
CA GLY A 328 -7.31 -3.29 18.14
C GLY A 328 -6.33 -4.46 18.19
N GLY A 329 -6.51 -5.40 19.12
CA GLY A 329 -5.65 -6.60 19.23
C GLY A 329 -4.18 -6.23 19.45
N ARG A 330 -3.34 -6.48 18.42
CA ARG A 330 -1.90 -6.15 18.39
C ARG A 330 -1.60 -4.67 18.09
N ILE A 331 -2.60 -3.86 17.74
CA ILE A 331 -2.52 -2.40 17.85
C ILE A 331 -2.98 -2.03 19.26
N TYR A 332 -2.07 -1.45 20.06
CA TYR A 332 -2.37 -1.07 21.43
C TYR A 332 -1.49 0.09 21.89
N SER A 333 -2.14 1.22 22.11
CA SER A 333 -1.55 2.45 22.65
C SER A 333 -1.82 2.48 24.16
N HIS A 334 -0.82 2.18 24.99
CA HIS A 334 -0.98 2.23 26.46
C HIS A 334 -0.93 3.69 26.93
N PRO A 335 -1.95 4.20 27.66
CA PRO A 335 -1.90 5.55 28.23
C PRO A 335 -0.70 5.72 29.16
N LEU A 336 -0.07 6.90 29.12
CA LEU A 336 0.98 7.29 30.06
C LEU A 336 0.40 8.25 31.09
N HIS A 337 0.84 8.14 32.34
CA HIS A 337 0.21 8.82 33.49
C HIS A 337 1.18 9.58 34.40
N SER A 338 2.49 9.40 34.25
CA SER A 338 3.53 10.11 35.00
C SER A 338 3.55 11.63 34.76
N LEU A 339 3.18 12.08 33.56
CA LEU A 339 3.24 13.47 33.12
C LEU A 339 2.01 13.85 32.28
N LYS A 340 1.75 15.16 32.17
CA LYS A 340 0.84 15.73 31.18
C LYS A 340 1.64 16.22 29.97
N SER A 341 1.06 16.12 28.77
CA SER A 341 1.61 16.77 27.59
C SER A 341 1.03 18.17 27.42
N GLU A 342 1.86 19.10 26.96
CA GLU A 342 1.49 20.45 26.51
C GLU A 342 1.60 20.60 24.98
N THR A 343 1.91 19.50 24.27
CA THR A 343 2.27 19.49 22.84
C THR A 343 1.38 18.61 21.96
N LEU A 344 0.53 17.75 22.57
CA LEU A 344 -0.50 17.03 21.84
C LEU A 344 -1.70 17.93 21.48
N PRO A 345 -2.33 17.74 20.31
CA PRO A 345 -3.63 18.34 19.99
C PRO A 345 -4.72 18.06 21.03
N ASP A 346 -5.69 18.99 21.13
CA ASP A 346 -6.80 18.92 22.08
C ASP A 346 -7.57 17.59 22.00
N GLY A 347 -7.94 17.06 23.18
CA GLY A 347 -8.65 15.78 23.31
C GLY A 347 -7.78 14.53 23.16
N LEU A 348 -6.52 14.65 22.72
CA LEU A 348 -5.56 13.55 22.78
C LEU A 348 -4.90 13.48 24.18
N VAL A 349 -4.39 12.29 24.50
CA VAL A 349 -3.65 12.03 25.75
C VAL A 349 -2.38 11.25 25.42
N PRO A 350 -1.31 11.37 26.22
CA PRO A 350 -0.08 10.59 26.04
C PRO A 350 -0.36 9.09 25.99
N LYS A 351 0.15 8.41 24.96
CA LYS A 351 0.14 6.94 24.85
C LYS A 351 1.41 6.42 24.18
N ALA A 352 2.00 5.35 24.71
CA ALA A 352 3.08 4.62 24.07
C ALA A 352 2.57 3.41 23.27
N GLU A 353 3.18 3.10 22.13
CA GLU A 353 2.78 1.96 21.30
C GLU A 353 3.40 0.65 21.78
N MET A 354 2.58 -0.20 22.40
CA MET A 354 2.99 -1.52 22.89
C MET A 354 3.22 -2.53 21.76
N GLY A 355 2.56 -2.34 20.61
CA GLY A 355 2.60 -3.25 19.47
C GLY A 355 2.98 -2.53 18.18
N ALA A 356 2.13 -2.65 17.16
CA ALA A 356 2.32 -1.93 15.91
C ALA A 356 2.41 -0.42 16.14
N GLN A 357 3.45 0.22 15.58
CA GLN A 357 3.78 1.63 15.82
C GLN A 357 3.94 2.44 14.51
N ILE A 358 4.27 1.76 13.42
CA ILE A 358 4.65 2.37 12.14
C ILE A 358 3.60 2.05 11.08
N ILE A 359 3.28 3.05 10.27
CA ILE A 359 2.65 2.94 8.96
C ILE A 359 3.79 3.01 7.94
N VAL A 360 4.06 1.91 7.25
CA VAL A 360 5.05 1.87 6.16
C VAL A 360 4.41 2.37 4.88
N GLY A 361 4.90 3.50 4.38
CA GLY A 361 4.36 4.23 3.23
C GLY A 361 2.93 4.76 3.41
N PHE A 362 2.59 5.79 2.65
CA PHE A 362 1.19 6.15 2.37
C PHE A 362 0.89 6.15 0.88
N ASP A 363 1.91 6.24 0.05
CA ASP A 363 1.78 6.44 -1.38
C ASP A 363 1.96 5.09 -2.11
N HIS A 364 1.66 5.05 -3.41
CA HIS A 364 1.69 3.87 -4.27
C HIS A 364 0.96 2.58 -3.84
N GLY A 365 0.14 2.62 -2.78
CA GLY A 365 -0.87 1.57 -2.58
C GLY A 365 -1.38 1.34 -1.17
N ASN A 366 -0.88 2.00 -0.13
CA ASN A 366 -1.27 1.66 1.24
C ASN A 366 -2.78 1.90 1.49
N PRO A 367 -3.61 0.87 1.74
CA PRO A 367 -5.05 1.03 1.96
C PRO A 367 -5.39 1.84 3.22
N LEU A 368 -4.42 2.02 4.13
CA LEU A 368 -4.58 2.84 5.32
C LEU A 368 -4.56 4.34 5.00
N ASP A 369 -4.02 4.78 3.85
CA ASP A 369 -4.02 6.19 3.43
C ASP A 369 -5.43 6.80 3.48
N GLN A 370 -6.35 6.16 2.75
CA GLN A 370 -7.73 6.57 2.60
C GLN A 370 -8.49 6.60 3.94
N ILE A 371 -8.04 5.85 4.94
CA ILE A 371 -8.66 5.79 6.27
C ILE A 371 -8.01 6.79 7.23
N VAL A 372 -6.66 6.86 7.26
CA VAL A 372 -5.86 7.65 8.20
C VAL A 372 -5.76 9.11 7.76
N ARG A 373 -5.28 9.38 6.54
CA ARG A 373 -5.21 10.76 5.99
C ARG A 373 -6.58 11.23 5.47
N GLY A 374 -7.37 10.32 4.92
CA GLY A 374 -8.72 10.57 4.41
C GLY A 374 -9.80 10.59 5.50
N GLN A 375 -10.40 9.44 5.77
CA GLN A 375 -11.68 9.31 6.51
C GLN A 375 -11.65 9.74 7.98
N LEU A 376 -10.51 9.57 8.66
CA LEU A 376 -10.33 9.89 10.08
C LEU A 376 -9.47 11.14 10.31
N ALA A 377 -8.79 11.65 9.27
CA ALA A 377 -7.88 12.80 9.32
C ALA A 377 -6.91 12.79 10.52
N LEU A 378 -6.37 11.62 10.90
CA LEU A 378 -5.56 11.46 12.10
C LEU A 378 -4.23 12.20 11.96
N HIS A 379 -3.79 12.86 13.04
CA HIS A 379 -2.46 13.44 13.12
C HIS A 379 -1.38 12.35 13.11
N TYR A 380 -0.33 12.54 12.30
CA TYR A 380 0.81 11.63 12.20
C TYR A 380 2.13 12.41 12.12
N HIS A 381 3.19 11.80 12.64
CA HIS A 381 4.58 12.26 12.50
C HIS A 381 5.30 11.40 11.46
N LYS A 382 6.02 12.03 10.53
CA LYS A 382 6.87 11.36 9.52
C LYS A 382 8.25 11.07 10.10
N ILE A 383 8.60 9.79 10.18
CA ILE A 383 9.88 9.31 10.69
C ILE A 383 11.00 9.80 9.76
N ARG A 384 12.01 10.47 10.32
CA ARG A 384 13.24 10.80 9.60
C ARG A 384 14.27 9.70 9.78
N ASP A 385 14.79 9.20 8.66
CA ASP A 385 15.79 8.14 8.61
C ASP A 385 17.21 8.70 8.84
N VAL A 386 17.40 9.28 10.03
CA VAL A 386 18.64 9.94 10.44
C VAL A 386 18.94 9.52 11.88
N SER A 387 19.56 8.35 12.02
CA SER A 387 19.96 7.79 13.31
C SER A 387 21.37 8.24 13.72
N THR A 388 21.80 7.90 14.93
CA THR A 388 23.22 7.84 15.31
C THR A 388 23.44 6.50 15.97
N ILE A 389 24.44 5.74 15.52
CA ILE A 389 24.85 4.51 16.20
C ILE A 389 25.95 4.85 17.21
N TYR A 390 25.86 4.30 18.42
CA TYR A 390 26.86 4.42 19.48
C TYR A 390 27.54 3.07 19.74
N ASP A 391 28.86 3.07 19.91
CA ASP A 391 29.63 1.88 20.28
C ASP A 391 29.52 1.59 21.80
N ILE A 392 30.01 0.43 22.23
CA ILE A 392 29.93 -0.06 23.62
C ILE A 392 30.62 0.85 24.65
N ASP A 393 31.54 1.72 24.22
CA ASP A 393 32.18 2.73 25.06
C ASP A 393 31.36 4.03 25.20
N GLY A 394 30.20 4.13 24.52
CA GLY A 394 29.34 5.30 24.47
C GLY A 394 29.74 6.35 23.43
N SER A 395 30.80 6.12 22.64
CA SER A 395 31.19 7.03 21.56
C SER A 395 30.28 6.85 20.33
N PRO A 396 29.97 7.93 19.57
CA PRO A 396 29.27 7.78 18.30
C PRO A 396 30.18 7.09 17.27
N VAL A 397 29.60 6.19 16.48
CA VAL A 397 30.28 5.57 15.34
C VAL A 397 30.59 6.63 14.28
N ASN A 398 31.68 6.44 13.53
CA ASN A 398 32.04 7.33 12.44
C ASN A 398 31.18 7.02 11.20
N GLU A 399 30.56 8.04 10.61
CA GLU A 399 29.61 7.93 9.49
C GLU A 399 30.20 7.19 8.26
N VAL A 400 31.51 7.24 8.04
CA VAL A 400 32.17 6.49 6.95
C VAL A 400 32.31 5.01 7.30
N GLN A 401 32.65 4.68 8.56
CA GLN A 401 32.72 3.29 9.03
C GLN A 401 31.33 2.63 9.04
N ASP A 402 30.31 3.38 9.44
CA ASP A 402 28.90 2.99 9.42
C ASP A 402 28.47 2.62 7.99
N ALA A 403 28.62 3.56 7.05
CA ALA A 403 28.29 3.36 5.62
C ALA A 403 29.20 2.34 4.89
N MET A 404 30.34 1.93 5.47
CA MET A 404 31.16 0.82 4.95
C MET A 404 30.68 -0.54 5.45
N ALA A 405 30.20 -0.63 6.69
CA ALA A 405 29.63 -1.84 7.26
C ALA A 405 28.22 -2.12 6.68
N GLU A 406 27.40 -1.09 6.52
CA GLU A 406 26.07 -1.17 5.90
C GLU A 406 26.16 -1.74 4.47
N LYS A 407 27.07 -1.23 3.65
CA LYS A 407 27.26 -1.70 2.27
C LYS A 407 27.78 -3.13 2.20
N LEU A 408 28.65 -3.53 3.13
CA LEU A 408 29.13 -4.91 3.22
C LEU A 408 28.00 -5.87 3.63
N TYR A 409 27.11 -5.43 4.52
CA TYR A 409 25.91 -6.15 4.90
C TYR A 409 24.90 -6.27 3.73
N ASN A 410 24.70 -5.20 2.95
CA ASN A 410 23.82 -5.21 1.79
C ASN A 410 24.37 -6.08 0.65
N ASP A 411 25.66 -5.97 0.29
CA ASP A 411 26.31 -6.82 -0.72
C ASP A 411 26.20 -8.31 -0.36
N LEU A 412 26.30 -8.66 0.94
CA LEU A 412 26.02 -10.01 1.42
C LEU A 412 24.54 -10.40 1.22
N LEU A 413 23.60 -9.54 1.64
CA LEU A 413 22.17 -9.83 1.60
C LEU A 413 21.69 -10.00 0.14
N ASP A 414 22.12 -9.13 -0.77
CA ASP A 414 21.81 -9.22 -2.19
C ASP A 414 22.39 -10.48 -2.83
N ARG A 415 23.61 -10.90 -2.44
CA ARG A 415 24.19 -12.20 -2.84
C ARG A 415 23.42 -13.40 -2.28
N THR A 416 22.80 -13.32 -1.10
CA THR A 416 21.83 -14.36 -0.66
C THR A 416 20.53 -14.31 -1.48
N GLY A 417 20.19 -13.14 -2.02
CA GLY A 417 19.03 -12.90 -2.88
C GLY A 417 18.99 -13.74 -4.17
N PHE A 418 20.12 -14.25 -4.66
CA PHE A 418 20.14 -15.18 -5.80
C PHE A 418 19.38 -16.50 -5.54
N TYR A 419 19.17 -16.87 -4.26
CA TYR A 419 18.47 -18.11 -3.86
C TYR A 419 16.96 -17.92 -3.61
N ARG A 420 16.42 -16.72 -3.85
CA ARG A 420 14.98 -16.38 -3.72
C ARG A 420 14.08 -17.24 -4.63
N HIS A 421 12.92 -17.63 -4.12
CA HIS A 421 11.87 -18.30 -4.88
C HIS A 421 11.18 -17.30 -5.84
N LYS A 422 11.49 -17.40 -7.14
CA LYS A 422 10.86 -16.55 -8.16
C LYS A 422 9.44 -17.05 -8.51
N ALA A 423 8.45 -16.41 -7.88
CA ALA A 423 7.03 -16.71 -8.08
C ALA A 423 6.59 -16.51 -9.54
N LYS A 424 5.86 -17.48 -10.10
CA LYS A 424 5.42 -17.45 -11.51
C LYS A 424 4.09 -16.73 -11.66
N ILE A 425 4.14 -15.42 -11.86
CA ILE A 425 2.95 -14.60 -12.16
C ILE A 425 2.37 -15.04 -13.51
N ALA A 426 1.13 -15.53 -13.51
CA ALA A 426 0.41 -15.86 -14.74
C ALA A 426 -0.02 -14.55 -15.43
N PRO A 427 0.40 -14.28 -16.68
CA PRO A 427 0.03 -13.05 -17.38
C PRO A 427 -1.45 -13.03 -17.71
N THR A 428 -2.06 -11.86 -17.59
CA THR A 428 -3.47 -11.59 -17.89
C THR A 428 -3.63 -10.67 -19.09
N ALA A 429 -4.85 -10.59 -19.63
CA ALA A 429 -5.17 -9.78 -20.81
C ALA A 429 -4.80 -8.30 -20.62
N GLU A 430 -3.94 -7.79 -21.51
CA GLU A 430 -3.50 -6.40 -21.51
C GLU A 430 -4.36 -5.49 -22.41
N GLY A 431 -4.59 -4.27 -21.93
CA GLY A 431 -5.03 -3.14 -22.75
C GLY A 431 -3.88 -2.44 -23.46
N ASN A 432 -4.19 -1.65 -24.48
CA ASN A 432 -3.19 -0.85 -25.18
C ASN A 432 -2.74 0.34 -24.29
N ARG A 433 -1.49 0.30 -23.80
CA ARG A 433 -0.92 1.29 -22.88
C ARG A 433 -1.02 2.73 -23.43
N GLU A 434 -0.55 2.97 -24.67
CA GLU A 434 -0.63 4.29 -25.35
C GLU A 434 -2.05 4.88 -25.49
N MET A 435 -3.09 4.03 -25.43
CA MET A 435 -4.49 4.46 -25.46
C MET A 435 -5.00 4.76 -24.05
N ILE A 436 -4.63 3.98 -23.05
CA ILE A 436 -4.95 4.22 -21.63
C ILE A 436 -4.29 5.52 -21.15
N ASP A 437 -2.99 5.70 -21.40
CA ASP A 437 -2.23 6.91 -21.03
C ASP A 437 -2.78 8.17 -21.70
N ALA A 438 -3.31 8.03 -22.92
CA ALA A 438 -3.95 9.12 -23.65
C ALA A 438 -5.45 9.33 -23.32
N GLY A 439 -6.05 8.50 -22.46
CA GLY A 439 -7.48 8.50 -22.14
C GLY A 439 -8.40 8.12 -23.32
N ARG A 440 -7.85 7.49 -24.36
CA ARG A 440 -8.50 7.10 -25.62
C ARG A 440 -9.04 5.67 -25.57
N GLU A 441 -9.97 5.35 -26.47
CA GLU A 441 -10.62 4.05 -26.59
C GLU A 441 -10.56 3.53 -28.03
N SER A 442 -10.63 2.20 -28.19
CA SER A 442 -10.71 1.57 -29.50
C SER A 442 -12.03 1.92 -30.21
N VAL A 443 -11.95 2.13 -31.52
CA VAL A 443 -13.12 2.30 -32.41
C VAL A 443 -13.52 0.96 -33.05
N VAL A 444 -12.81 -0.13 -32.74
CA VAL A 444 -13.07 -1.46 -33.28
C VAL A 444 -14.15 -2.16 -32.46
N ASP A 445 -15.33 -2.30 -33.05
CA ASP A 445 -16.51 -2.87 -32.38
C ASP A 445 -16.54 -4.43 -32.43
N ASP A 446 -15.78 -5.08 -33.33
CA ASP A 446 -15.74 -6.56 -33.48
C ASP A 446 -14.35 -7.15 -33.17
N GLY A 447 -14.31 -8.32 -32.50
CA GLY A 447 -13.07 -9.08 -32.24
C GLY A 447 -13.34 -10.46 -31.63
N LEU A 448 -12.28 -11.24 -31.40
CA LEU A 448 -12.32 -12.48 -30.61
C LEU A 448 -12.53 -12.16 -29.13
N THR A 449 -13.10 -13.10 -28.35
CA THR A 449 -13.07 -13.01 -26.89
C THR A 449 -11.62 -13.02 -26.38
N VAL A 450 -11.39 -12.51 -25.16
CA VAL A 450 -10.06 -12.57 -24.51
C VAL A 450 -9.51 -14.00 -24.55
N ARG A 451 -10.30 -14.98 -24.12
CA ARG A 451 -9.91 -16.39 -24.15
C ARG A 451 -9.54 -16.88 -25.54
N GLN A 452 -10.40 -16.66 -26.54
CA GLN A 452 -10.15 -17.07 -27.93
C GLN A 452 -8.89 -16.41 -28.50
N TYR A 453 -8.61 -15.17 -28.12
CA TYR A 453 -7.41 -14.45 -28.53
C TYR A 453 -6.15 -15.03 -27.86
N GLU A 454 -6.20 -15.35 -26.58
CA GLU A 454 -5.07 -15.93 -25.83
C GLU A 454 -4.78 -17.38 -26.25
N GLU A 455 -5.80 -18.23 -26.42
CA GLU A 455 -5.68 -19.58 -26.99
C GLU A 455 -5.06 -19.53 -28.40
N ALA A 456 -5.51 -18.59 -29.25
CA ALA A 456 -4.94 -18.39 -30.59
C ALA A 456 -3.54 -17.76 -30.58
N ARG A 457 -3.19 -16.95 -29.57
CA ARG A 457 -1.85 -16.40 -29.36
C ARG A 457 -0.88 -17.51 -28.97
N ALA A 458 -1.26 -18.36 -28.02
CA ALA A 458 -0.46 -19.51 -27.59
C ALA A 458 -0.28 -20.55 -28.71
N ALA A 459 -1.31 -20.76 -29.55
CA ALA A 459 -1.24 -21.66 -30.70
C ALA A 459 -0.56 -21.04 -31.94
N GLY A 460 -0.26 -19.73 -31.95
CA GLY A 460 0.28 -19.02 -33.13
C GLY A 460 -0.72 -18.86 -34.29
N THR A 461 -2.03 -18.99 -34.05
CA THR A 461 -3.09 -19.08 -35.07
C THR A 461 -3.95 -17.82 -35.22
N ILE A 462 -3.59 -16.70 -34.58
CA ILE A 462 -4.35 -15.42 -34.62
C ILE A 462 -4.74 -15.02 -36.07
N ASP A 463 -3.79 -15.11 -37.01
CA ASP A 463 -3.98 -14.73 -38.42
C ASP A 463 -5.01 -15.60 -39.18
N LEU A 464 -5.38 -16.77 -38.65
CA LEU A 464 -6.43 -17.65 -39.20
C LEU A 464 -7.83 -17.27 -38.70
N LEU A 465 -7.93 -16.62 -37.54
CA LEU A 465 -9.20 -16.26 -36.89
C LEU A 465 -9.62 -14.80 -37.11
N VAL A 466 -8.67 -13.91 -37.39
CA VAL A 466 -8.96 -12.50 -37.70
C VAL A 466 -9.25 -12.33 -39.20
N PRO A 467 -10.42 -11.79 -39.62
CA PRO A 467 -10.78 -11.71 -41.03
C PRO A 467 -9.78 -10.90 -41.89
N THR A 468 -9.12 -11.59 -42.82
CA THR A 468 -8.02 -11.10 -43.69
C THR A 468 -8.33 -9.86 -44.54
N LYS A 469 -9.59 -9.40 -44.60
CA LYS A 469 -10.00 -8.18 -45.31
C LYS A 469 -9.69 -6.86 -44.58
N ARG A 470 -9.27 -6.86 -43.31
CA ARG A 470 -8.98 -5.62 -42.55
C ARG A 470 -7.50 -5.16 -42.57
N VAL A 471 -6.56 -5.94 -43.13
CA VAL A 471 -5.15 -5.52 -43.21
C VAL A 471 -4.91 -4.57 -44.39
N ARG A 472 -5.16 -3.27 -44.20
CA ARG A 472 -4.69 -2.20 -45.09
C ARG A 472 -3.90 -1.14 -44.34
N ARG A 473 -2.56 -1.28 -44.39
CA ARG A 473 -1.52 -0.29 -44.08
C ARG A 473 -1.61 0.40 -42.71
N GLY A 474 -0.57 0.18 -41.88
CA GLY A 474 -0.12 1.24 -40.97
C GLY A 474 -0.08 0.93 -39.48
N ILE A 475 0.45 -0.23 -39.10
CA ILE A 475 1.34 -0.40 -37.94
C ILE A 475 2.08 -1.72 -38.19
N LYS A 476 3.42 -1.71 -38.15
CA LYS A 476 4.14 -2.95 -37.88
C LYS A 476 4.06 -3.16 -36.38
N HIS A 477 3.30 -4.15 -35.95
CA HIS A 477 3.68 -4.80 -34.70
C HIS A 477 5.13 -5.26 -34.91
N LYS A 478 6.05 -4.76 -34.08
CA LYS A 478 7.16 -5.61 -33.70
C LYS A 478 6.50 -6.84 -33.06
N THR A 479 6.87 -8.02 -33.52
CA THR A 479 6.80 -9.19 -32.65
C THR A 479 7.54 -8.81 -31.38
N ALA A 480 6.88 -8.95 -30.23
CA ALA A 480 7.61 -9.11 -28.99
C ALA A 480 8.39 -10.43 -29.16
N GLU A 481 9.68 -10.30 -29.46
CA GLU A 481 10.65 -11.27 -28.97
C GLU A 481 10.54 -11.27 -27.44
N ASN A 482 10.83 -12.40 -26.79
CA ASN A 482 10.63 -12.54 -25.36
C ASN A 482 11.67 -11.74 -24.56
N GLU A 483 11.52 -10.42 -24.52
CA GLU A 483 11.82 -9.68 -23.29
C GLU A 483 10.94 -10.33 -22.19
N PRO A 484 11.50 -10.74 -21.05
CA PRO A 484 10.68 -11.13 -19.91
C PRO A 484 9.77 -9.96 -19.51
N SER A 485 8.71 -10.23 -18.76
CA SER A 485 8.06 -9.17 -18.00
C SER A 485 9.14 -8.43 -17.21
N VAL A 486 9.27 -7.12 -17.43
CA VAL A 486 10.13 -6.29 -16.57
C VAL A 486 9.52 -6.36 -15.18
N ASP A 487 10.13 -7.17 -14.32
CA ASP A 487 9.78 -7.27 -12.93
C ASP A 487 10.15 -5.91 -12.31
N VAL A 488 9.16 -5.04 -12.10
CA VAL A 488 9.39 -3.69 -11.55
C VAL A 488 9.99 -3.76 -10.13
N ALA A 489 9.92 -4.94 -9.49
CA ALA A 489 10.61 -5.28 -8.25
C ALA A 489 12.13 -5.51 -8.39
N SER A 490 12.67 -5.78 -9.59
CA SER A 490 14.14 -5.94 -9.78
C SER A 490 14.87 -4.63 -10.09
N ASP A 491 14.19 -3.61 -10.63
CA ASP A 491 14.80 -2.31 -10.98
C ASP A 491 15.19 -1.45 -9.75
N LEU A 492 14.94 -1.93 -8.52
CA LEU A 492 15.46 -1.35 -7.27
C LEU A 492 16.86 -1.87 -6.89
N ALA A 493 17.29 -3.00 -7.44
CA ALA A 493 18.68 -3.41 -7.38
C ALA A 493 19.51 -2.62 -8.41
N GLY A 494 20.65 -2.09 -7.98
CA GLY A 494 21.61 -1.46 -8.91
C GLY A 494 22.15 -2.51 -9.90
N ASN A 495 22.49 -2.09 -11.12
CA ASN A 495 23.12 -2.99 -12.09
C ASN A 495 24.62 -3.21 -11.73
N SER A 496 24.85 -3.95 -10.64
CA SER A 496 26.15 -4.34 -10.07
C SER A 496 26.22 -5.84 -9.72
N ASP A 497 25.14 -6.61 -9.94
CA ASP A 497 25.01 -8.02 -9.55
C ASP A 497 26.08 -8.98 -10.13
N ASP A 498 26.73 -8.61 -11.24
CA ASP A 498 27.82 -9.36 -11.87
C ASP A 498 29.22 -9.01 -11.30
N ASP A 499 29.36 -7.98 -10.44
CA ASP A 499 30.67 -7.56 -9.92
C ASP A 499 31.19 -8.51 -8.81
N PRO A 500 32.46 -8.98 -8.88
CA PRO A 500 33.06 -9.81 -7.84
C PRO A 500 33.08 -9.10 -6.49
N ALA A 501 32.82 -9.85 -5.41
CA ALA A 501 32.70 -9.27 -4.06
C ALA A 501 33.93 -8.44 -3.64
N ALA A 502 35.14 -8.83 -4.06
CA ALA A 502 36.36 -8.05 -3.79
C ALA A 502 36.40 -6.68 -4.50
N LEU A 503 35.78 -6.55 -5.69
CA LEU A 503 35.63 -5.28 -6.41
C LEU A 503 34.60 -4.38 -5.72
N THR A 504 33.45 -4.92 -5.29
CA THR A 504 32.46 -4.19 -4.50
C THR A 504 33.04 -3.71 -3.17
N CYS A 505 33.80 -4.56 -2.48
CA CYS A 505 34.50 -4.17 -1.24
C CYS A 505 35.52 -3.05 -1.49
N GLN A 506 36.36 -3.16 -2.54
CA GLN A 506 37.36 -2.12 -2.84
C GLN A 506 36.73 -0.78 -3.25
N THR A 507 35.68 -0.80 -4.07
CA THR A 507 34.97 0.42 -4.50
C THR A 507 34.16 1.08 -3.38
N THR A 508 33.74 0.31 -2.38
CA THR A 508 33.08 0.85 -1.17
C THR A 508 34.04 1.33 -0.09
N GLY A 509 35.35 1.11 -0.25
CA GLY A 509 36.42 1.71 0.58
C GLY A 509 37.27 0.71 1.37
N TRP A 510 36.98 -0.59 1.30
CA TRP A 510 37.76 -1.61 2.00
C TRP A 510 39.11 -1.88 1.31
N THR A 511 40.10 -2.27 2.10
CA THR A 511 41.36 -2.87 1.60
C THR A 511 41.24 -4.39 1.60
N LEU A 512 41.89 -5.05 0.64
CA LEU A 512 41.89 -6.52 0.54
C LEU A 512 43.07 -7.11 1.32
N ASN A 513 42.85 -8.28 1.93
CA ASN A 513 43.89 -9.04 2.60
C ASN A 513 44.90 -9.64 1.60
N PRO A 514 46.17 -9.90 2.00
CA PRO A 514 47.17 -10.49 1.12
C PRO A 514 46.74 -11.85 0.56
N GLY A 515 46.75 -11.99 -0.77
CA GLY A 515 46.32 -13.19 -1.48
C GLY A 515 45.03 -12.99 -2.29
N TYR A 516 44.22 -11.98 -1.96
CA TYR A 516 43.01 -11.62 -2.69
C TYR A 516 43.26 -10.58 -3.79
N THR A 517 42.42 -10.62 -4.81
CA THR A 517 42.44 -9.81 -6.04
C THR A 517 41.06 -9.24 -6.32
N VAL A 518 40.96 -8.23 -7.18
CA VAL A 518 39.67 -7.62 -7.56
C VAL A 518 38.74 -8.55 -8.37
N SER A 519 39.22 -9.73 -8.77
CA SER A 519 38.44 -10.77 -9.45
C SER A 519 37.84 -11.81 -8.50
N ASP A 520 38.17 -11.78 -7.21
CA ASP A 520 37.69 -12.79 -6.25
C ASP A 520 36.28 -12.45 -5.71
N THR A 521 35.52 -13.51 -5.43
CA THR A 521 34.15 -13.42 -4.91
C THR A 521 33.94 -14.39 -3.75
N ILE A 522 32.80 -14.28 -3.05
CA ILE A 522 32.35 -15.28 -2.09
C ILE A 522 31.58 -16.40 -2.80
N GLU A 523 31.71 -17.62 -2.28
CA GLU A 523 31.08 -18.84 -2.79
C GLU A 523 30.06 -19.34 -1.76
N LEU A 524 28.78 -19.07 -2.02
CA LEU A 524 27.65 -19.44 -1.14
C LEU A 524 26.92 -20.70 -1.60
N ASP A 525 27.29 -21.26 -2.75
CA ASP A 525 26.47 -22.19 -3.52
C ASP A 525 26.33 -23.58 -2.85
N GLU A 526 27.40 -24.05 -2.18
CA GLU A 526 27.38 -25.30 -1.41
C GLU A 526 26.48 -25.21 -0.17
N ILE A 527 26.61 -24.13 0.62
CA ILE A 527 25.81 -23.94 1.85
C ILE A 527 24.35 -23.66 1.52
N ALA A 528 24.07 -22.82 0.51
CA ALA A 528 22.71 -22.51 0.07
C ALA A 528 21.93 -23.74 -0.40
N LYS A 529 22.60 -24.69 -1.05
CA LYS A 529 21.98 -25.90 -1.63
C LYS A 529 22.03 -27.13 -0.71
N ALA A 530 22.61 -27.02 0.48
CA ALA A 530 22.74 -28.12 1.43
C ALA A 530 21.41 -28.65 2.00
N SER A 531 20.33 -27.87 1.95
CA SER A 531 19.00 -28.25 2.45
C SER A 531 17.88 -27.59 1.64
N GLN A 532 16.75 -28.28 1.46
CA GLN A 532 15.52 -27.66 0.94
C GLN A 532 14.88 -26.68 1.95
N ALA A 533 15.19 -26.85 3.23
CA ALA A 533 14.80 -25.98 4.32
C ALA A 533 16.03 -25.25 4.88
N GLN A 534 16.84 -24.66 4.00
CA GLN A 534 18.02 -23.90 4.40
C GLN A 534 17.63 -22.54 4.99
N THR A 535 18.34 -22.12 6.04
CA THR A 535 18.10 -20.84 6.71
C THR A 535 18.84 -19.71 6.02
N LEU A 536 18.29 -18.49 6.09
CA LEU A 536 19.01 -17.29 5.65
C LEU A 536 20.29 -17.10 6.48
N GLY A 537 20.17 -17.23 7.81
CA GLY A 537 21.27 -17.06 8.75
C GLY A 537 22.50 -17.93 8.42
N ALA A 538 22.32 -19.23 8.16
CA ALA A 538 23.45 -20.12 7.88
C ALA A 538 24.23 -19.77 6.61
N VAL A 539 23.58 -19.15 5.62
CA VAL A 539 24.24 -18.64 4.40
C VAL A 539 24.89 -17.29 4.66
N MET A 540 24.25 -16.40 5.42
CA MET A 540 24.83 -15.11 5.81
C MET A 540 26.05 -15.27 6.72
N ASP A 541 26.00 -16.19 7.70
CA ASP A 541 27.08 -16.45 8.65
C ASP A 541 28.33 -17.02 7.93
N GLU A 542 28.14 -17.91 6.94
CA GLU A 542 29.22 -18.36 6.05
C GLU A 542 29.77 -17.23 5.16
N GLY A 543 28.90 -16.38 4.59
CA GLY A 543 29.30 -15.23 3.81
C GLY A 543 30.16 -14.23 4.61
N VAL A 544 29.76 -13.90 5.84
CA VAL A 544 30.55 -13.07 6.76
C VAL A 544 31.93 -13.70 7.02
N LYS A 545 31.97 -15.01 7.28
CA LYS A 545 33.23 -15.76 7.44
C LYS A 545 34.13 -15.68 6.19
N GLN A 546 33.57 -15.63 4.98
CA GLN A 546 34.36 -15.43 3.76
C GLN A 546 34.85 -13.97 3.61
N TYR A 547 34.04 -12.95 3.92
CA TYR A 547 34.50 -11.57 3.97
C TYR A 547 35.60 -11.33 5.03
N GLN A 548 35.56 -12.02 6.17
CA GLN A 548 36.62 -11.96 7.19
C GLN A 548 37.98 -12.49 6.69
N ASN A 549 37.98 -13.46 5.77
CA ASN A 549 39.22 -13.91 5.13
C ASN A 549 39.68 -12.89 4.07
N MET A 550 38.75 -12.27 3.35
CA MET A 550 39.00 -11.32 2.26
C MET A 550 39.43 -9.92 2.73
N LEU A 551 38.94 -9.45 3.88
CA LEU A 551 39.06 -8.06 4.36
C LEU A 551 39.65 -8.00 5.78
N PRO A 552 40.31 -6.91 6.19
CA PRO A 552 40.85 -6.73 7.54
C PRO A 552 39.76 -6.28 8.54
N VAL A 553 38.70 -7.09 8.68
CA VAL A 553 37.53 -6.81 9.54
C VAL A 553 37.95 -6.75 11.02
N THR A 554 37.53 -5.70 11.74
CA THR A 554 37.79 -5.57 13.20
C THR A 554 36.59 -6.03 14.04
N THR A 555 36.79 -6.20 15.36
CA THR A 555 35.67 -6.50 16.28
C THR A 555 34.60 -5.40 16.32
N LYS A 556 34.94 -4.15 15.94
CA LYS A 556 33.98 -3.05 15.82
C LYS A 556 33.13 -3.18 14.57
N ASP A 557 33.74 -3.57 13.46
CA ASP A 557 33.01 -3.83 12.20
C ASP A 557 32.09 -5.04 12.37
N MET A 558 32.51 -6.06 13.13
CA MET A 558 31.65 -7.19 13.52
C MET A 558 30.49 -6.78 14.44
N ARG A 559 30.67 -5.79 15.33
CA ARG A 559 29.56 -5.18 16.10
C ARG A 559 28.58 -4.42 15.19
N LEU A 560 29.06 -3.66 14.21
CA LEU A 560 28.23 -2.96 13.22
C LEU A 560 27.45 -3.95 12.34
N MET A 561 28.13 -4.94 11.76
CA MET A 561 27.51 -6.03 11.01
C MET A 561 26.38 -6.69 11.82
N ASN A 562 26.62 -6.98 13.10
CA ASN A 562 25.60 -7.54 13.98
C ASN A 562 24.48 -6.59 14.37
N TRP A 563 24.67 -5.28 14.28
CA TRP A 563 23.58 -4.31 14.42
C TRP A 563 22.63 -4.34 13.22
N HIS A 564 23.16 -4.49 11.99
CA HIS A 564 22.32 -4.68 10.80
C HIS A 564 21.57 -6.03 10.84
N PHE A 565 22.23 -7.12 11.27
CA PHE A 565 21.55 -8.40 11.55
C PHE A 565 20.45 -8.22 12.59
N ALA A 566 20.71 -7.54 13.72
CA ALA A 566 19.69 -7.25 14.73
C ALA A 566 18.51 -6.43 14.18
N ASN A 567 18.74 -5.56 13.19
CA ASN A 567 17.70 -4.79 12.51
C ASN A 567 16.84 -5.67 11.58
N LEU A 568 17.45 -6.65 10.91
CA LEU A 568 16.73 -7.68 10.13
C LEU A 568 15.91 -8.60 11.03
N GLU A 569 16.47 -9.00 12.19
CA GLU A 569 15.79 -9.76 13.24
C GLU A 569 14.66 -8.96 13.91
N TYR A 570 14.76 -7.62 13.92
CA TYR A 570 13.69 -6.73 14.32
C TYR A 570 12.55 -6.71 13.30
N ALA A 571 12.86 -6.50 12.01
CA ALA A 571 11.86 -6.47 10.94
C ALA A 571 11.04 -7.77 10.87
N ASN A 572 11.70 -8.92 11.08
CA ASN A 572 11.08 -10.25 11.02
C ASN A 572 10.59 -10.79 12.39
N ALA A 573 10.85 -10.10 13.51
CA ALA A 573 10.61 -10.59 14.88
C ALA A 573 11.17 -12.01 15.19
N THR A 574 12.29 -12.38 14.60
CA THR A 574 12.93 -13.70 14.81
C THR A 574 14.42 -13.65 14.52
N ASN A 575 15.20 -14.59 15.06
CA ASN A 575 16.59 -14.79 14.66
C ASN A 575 16.67 -15.21 13.17
N VAL A 576 17.64 -14.69 12.42
CA VAL A 576 17.88 -15.01 10.99
C VAL A 576 18.10 -16.51 10.74
N ASN A 577 18.61 -17.24 11.73
CA ASN A 577 18.77 -18.69 11.72
C ASN A 577 17.43 -19.46 11.85
N ARG A 578 16.28 -18.78 11.75
CA ARG A 578 14.95 -19.39 11.57
C ARG A 578 14.27 -18.99 10.25
N LEU A 579 14.76 -17.97 9.54
CA LEU A 579 14.18 -17.46 8.30
C LEU A 579 14.50 -18.37 7.10
N SER A 580 13.58 -18.50 6.15
CA SER A 580 13.80 -19.24 4.90
C SER A 580 14.72 -18.48 3.96
N LEU A 581 15.84 -19.10 3.56
CA LEU A 581 16.74 -18.53 2.54
C LEU A 581 16.00 -18.14 1.26
N SER A 582 15.01 -18.93 0.84
CA SER A 582 14.32 -18.76 -0.45
C SER A 582 13.01 -17.98 -0.37
N GLY A 583 12.58 -17.52 0.81
CA GLY A 583 11.26 -16.89 0.95
C GLY A 583 11.05 -15.99 2.15
N TRP A 584 12.09 -15.61 2.90
CA TRP A 584 11.97 -14.65 4.01
C TRP A 584 11.39 -13.30 3.57
N ASP A 585 11.67 -12.91 2.33
CA ASP A 585 11.27 -11.68 1.64
C ASP A 585 10.30 -11.95 0.47
N GLN A 586 9.44 -12.96 0.57
CA GLN A 586 8.46 -13.31 -0.47
C GLN A 586 7.46 -12.19 -0.82
N ASP A 587 7.34 -11.15 0.01
CA ASP A 587 6.53 -9.96 -0.17
C ASP A 587 7.27 -8.80 -0.86
N ILE A 588 8.55 -8.98 -1.22
CA ILE A 588 9.33 -8.02 -2.02
C ILE A 588 8.60 -7.63 -3.32
N GLY A 589 8.64 -6.34 -3.67
CA GLY A 589 7.87 -5.78 -4.79
C GLY A 589 6.41 -5.44 -4.46
N ASN A 590 5.98 -5.59 -3.20
CA ASN A 590 4.68 -5.12 -2.69
C ASN A 590 4.84 -3.95 -1.68
N GLU A 591 6.03 -3.38 -1.55
CA GLU A 591 6.31 -2.25 -0.66
C GLU A 591 5.48 -1.01 -1.04
N PHE A 592 5.16 -0.18 -0.04
CA PHE A 592 4.50 1.10 -0.26
C PHE A 592 5.50 2.25 -0.16
N GLU A 593 5.32 3.23 -1.04
CA GLU A 593 6.21 4.40 -1.09
C GLU A 593 5.80 5.51 -0.10
N GLY A 594 6.73 6.45 0.08
CA GLY A 594 6.56 7.62 0.93
C GLY A 594 7.03 7.40 2.37
N GLU A 595 7.24 8.50 3.09
CA GLU A 595 7.88 8.48 4.42
C GLU A 595 7.08 7.66 5.45
N HIS A 596 7.76 6.70 6.08
CA HIS A 596 7.23 5.92 7.19
C HIS A 596 6.71 6.84 8.30
N SER A 597 5.55 6.52 8.87
CA SER A 597 4.79 7.45 9.71
C SER A 597 4.30 6.80 11.00
N GLN A 598 4.16 7.59 12.07
CA GLN A 598 3.63 7.16 13.38
C GLN A 598 2.43 8.04 13.78
N VAL A 599 1.36 7.45 14.34
CA VAL A 599 0.15 8.20 14.71
C VAL A 599 0.33 8.95 16.04
N ILE A 600 0.06 10.26 16.03
CA ILE A 600 0.17 11.14 17.20
C ILE A 600 -1.04 10.91 18.12
N GLY A 601 -0.81 10.80 19.43
CA GLY A 601 -1.84 10.41 20.40
C GLY A 601 -2.25 8.92 20.35
N GLY A 602 -1.56 8.11 19.54
CA GLY A 602 -1.62 6.65 19.54
C GLY A 602 -2.40 6.01 18.38
N TYR A 603 -1.81 4.98 17.78
CA TYR A 603 -2.26 4.26 16.58
C TYR A 603 -3.57 3.49 16.79
N GLN A 604 -3.94 3.16 18.04
CA GLN A 604 -5.23 2.54 18.36
C GLN A 604 -6.45 3.42 18.01
N GLN A 605 -6.26 4.70 17.68
CA GLN A 605 -7.28 5.55 17.05
C GLN A 605 -7.85 4.94 15.75
N LEU A 606 -7.03 4.28 14.92
CA LEU A 606 -7.47 3.68 13.66
C LEU A 606 -8.50 2.53 13.85
N PRO A 607 -8.23 1.47 14.63
CA PRO A 607 -9.25 0.45 14.91
C PRO A 607 -10.43 1.01 15.71
N TYR A 608 -10.25 2.04 16.54
CA TYR A 608 -11.37 2.69 17.22
C TYR A 608 -12.29 3.44 16.23
N GLY A 609 -11.72 4.08 15.20
CA GLY A 609 -12.45 4.65 14.07
C GLY A 609 -13.29 3.60 13.34
N LEU A 610 -12.67 2.48 12.91
CA LEU A 610 -13.39 1.38 12.26
C LEU A 610 -14.50 0.78 13.14
N TYR A 611 -14.31 0.71 14.46
CA TYR A 611 -15.32 0.24 15.41
C TYR A 611 -16.52 1.20 15.52
N MET A 612 -16.28 2.50 15.53
CA MET A 612 -17.29 3.52 15.84
C MET A 612 -17.98 4.14 14.62
N LEU A 613 -17.29 4.27 13.48
CA LEU A 613 -17.72 5.09 12.33
C LEU A 613 -17.95 4.28 11.06
N PRO A 614 -19.00 4.57 10.26
CA PRO A 614 -19.99 5.63 10.47
C PRO A 614 -21.01 5.32 11.58
N GLU A 615 -21.25 4.03 11.84
CA GLU A 615 -22.13 3.54 12.91
C GLU A 615 -21.39 2.46 13.72
N LYS A 616 -21.61 2.45 15.04
CA LYS A 616 -20.94 1.52 15.96
C LYS A 616 -21.27 0.05 15.67
N LEU A 617 -20.23 -0.80 15.54
CA LEU A 617 -20.37 -2.26 15.35
C LEU A 617 -20.83 -2.99 16.62
N ASP A 618 -21.51 -4.14 16.46
CA ASP A 618 -21.84 -5.11 17.53
C ASP A 618 -20.58 -5.90 17.96
N VAL A 619 -19.66 -5.21 18.65
CA VAL A 619 -18.46 -5.80 19.24
C VAL A 619 -18.73 -6.14 20.71
N ARG A 620 -18.54 -7.41 21.07
CA ARG A 620 -18.66 -7.93 22.43
C ARG A 620 -17.29 -8.28 22.98
N THR A 621 -16.79 -7.45 23.88
CA THR A 621 -15.51 -7.63 24.58
C THR A 621 -15.63 -8.58 25.77
N GLY A 622 -14.51 -9.17 26.20
CA GLY A 622 -14.47 -10.21 27.24
C GLY A 622 -15.03 -11.56 26.81
N LYS A 623 -15.15 -11.82 25.50
CA LYS A 623 -15.71 -13.04 24.91
C LYS A 623 -14.58 -13.93 24.40
N ILE A 624 -13.97 -14.67 25.33
CA ILE A 624 -12.89 -15.63 25.05
C ILE A 624 -13.52 -16.88 24.44
N VAL A 625 -13.28 -17.11 23.14
CA VAL A 625 -13.78 -18.29 22.42
C VAL A 625 -12.93 -19.52 22.78
N THR A 626 -13.59 -20.65 23.06
CA THR A 626 -12.93 -21.93 23.39
C THR A 626 -13.19 -23.01 22.35
N ASP A 627 -14.38 -23.04 21.73
CA ASP A 627 -14.79 -24.08 20.78
C ASP A 627 -15.51 -23.47 19.57
N ILE A 628 -15.24 -24.02 18.38
CA ILE A 628 -15.88 -23.67 17.11
C ILE A 628 -16.31 -24.97 16.41
N SER A 629 -17.62 -25.25 16.41
CA SER A 629 -18.22 -26.33 15.62
C SER A 629 -18.71 -25.79 14.27
N TYR A 630 -18.42 -26.45 13.14
CA TYR A 630 -18.72 -25.93 11.79
C TYR A 630 -19.04 -27.05 10.76
N ASP A 631 -19.54 -26.70 9.57
CA ASP A 631 -19.72 -27.63 8.43
C ASP A 631 -18.49 -27.54 7.50
N THR A 632 -17.88 -28.67 7.16
CA THR A 632 -16.72 -28.74 6.25
C THR A 632 -17.11 -28.70 4.78
N ASN A 633 -18.32 -29.14 4.43
CA ASN A 633 -18.68 -29.48 3.05
C ASN A 633 -19.59 -28.44 2.38
N GLY A 634 -20.28 -27.59 3.16
CA GLY A 634 -21.28 -26.64 2.66
C GLY A 634 -22.52 -27.29 2.02
N SER A 635 -22.55 -28.63 1.94
CA SER A 635 -23.61 -29.43 1.36
C SER A 635 -24.89 -29.39 2.19
N ASN A 636 -24.77 -29.17 3.51
CA ASN A 636 -25.89 -29.18 4.42
C ASN A 636 -26.25 -27.74 4.85
N LYS A 637 -26.80 -26.95 3.92
CA LYS A 637 -27.19 -25.52 4.07
C LYS A 637 -28.21 -25.17 5.17
N ARG A 638 -28.40 -26.04 6.16
CA ARG A 638 -29.19 -25.87 7.38
C ARG A 638 -28.35 -26.01 8.66
N GLN A 639 -27.12 -26.53 8.57
CA GLN A 639 -26.22 -26.68 9.71
C GLN A 639 -25.48 -25.36 9.96
N LYS A 640 -25.95 -24.62 10.98
CA LYS A 640 -25.23 -23.45 11.49
C LYS A 640 -23.98 -23.89 12.25
N ALA A 641 -22.92 -23.10 12.15
CA ALA A 641 -21.78 -23.18 13.05
C ALA A 641 -22.18 -22.73 14.47
N VAL A 642 -21.40 -23.17 15.45
CA VAL A 642 -21.57 -22.84 16.87
C VAL A 642 -20.23 -22.36 17.41
N VAL A 643 -20.19 -21.11 17.89
CA VAL A 643 -19.03 -20.56 18.60
C VAL A 643 -19.35 -20.53 20.09
N GLN A 644 -18.54 -21.19 20.92
CA GLN A 644 -18.69 -21.23 22.38
C GLN A 644 -17.63 -20.35 23.05
N CYS A 645 -18.05 -19.58 24.04
CA CYS A 645 -17.17 -18.81 24.91
C CYS A 645 -16.90 -19.53 26.24
N GLU A 646 -15.79 -19.17 26.90
CA GLU A 646 -15.38 -19.66 28.23
C GLU A 646 -16.44 -19.38 29.31
N ASP A 647 -17.20 -18.29 29.18
CA ASP A 647 -18.32 -17.94 30.07
C ASP A 647 -19.61 -18.74 29.82
N GLY A 648 -19.58 -19.66 28.85
CA GLY A 648 -20.70 -20.51 28.46
C GLY A 648 -21.69 -19.88 27.47
N GLU A 649 -21.52 -18.62 27.04
CA GLU A 649 -22.36 -18.07 25.97
C GLU A 649 -22.08 -18.82 24.64
N LYS A 650 -23.15 -19.13 23.88
CA LYS A 650 -23.06 -19.80 22.58
C LYS A 650 -23.70 -18.96 21.49
N PHE A 651 -22.99 -18.85 20.37
CA PHE A 651 -23.38 -18.06 19.21
C PHE A 651 -23.63 -18.99 18.03
N MET A 652 -24.89 -19.05 17.57
CA MET A 652 -25.26 -19.75 16.34
C MET A 652 -24.97 -18.84 15.15
N ALA A 653 -24.14 -19.31 14.21
CA ALA A 653 -23.71 -18.53 13.05
C ALA A 653 -23.93 -19.30 11.74
N ASP A 654 -24.30 -18.60 10.68
CA ASP A 654 -24.33 -19.17 9.33
C ASP A 654 -22.93 -19.21 8.72
N HIS A 655 -22.08 -18.22 9.04
CA HIS A 655 -20.64 -18.16 8.72
C HIS A 655 -19.83 -17.67 9.93
N VAL A 656 -18.62 -18.21 10.11
CA VAL A 656 -17.65 -17.77 11.14
C VAL A 656 -16.37 -17.30 10.45
N ILE A 657 -15.81 -16.16 10.88
CA ILE A 657 -14.48 -15.68 10.46
C ILE A 657 -13.57 -15.74 11.68
N PHE A 658 -12.49 -16.51 11.61
CA PHE A 658 -11.43 -16.48 12.60
C PHE A 658 -10.38 -15.40 12.26
N THR A 659 -10.11 -14.48 13.19
CA THR A 659 -9.08 -13.42 13.04
C THR A 659 -8.10 -13.32 14.22
N GLY A 660 -8.00 -14.38 15.03
CA GLY A 660 -6.94 -14.51 16.04
C GLY A 660 -5.55 -14.74 15.41
N SER A 661 -4.49 -14.70 16.22
CA SER A 661 -3.13 -14.88 15.72
C SER A 661 -2.81 -16.32 15.30
N LEU A 662 -1.79 -16.47 14.46
CA LEU A 662 -1.15 -17.77 14.19
C LEU A 662 -0.62 -18.41 15.49
N GLY A 663 -0.12 -17.62 16.45
CA GLY A 663 0.27 -18.10 17.78
C GLY A 663 -0.86 -18.79 18.54
N VAL A 664 -2.08 -18.26 18.53
CA VAL A 664 -3.27 -18.90 19.15
C VAL A 664 -3.62 -20.23 18.49
N LEU A 665 -3.44 -20.33 17.16
CA LEU A 665 -3.66 -21.57 16.41
C LEU A 665 -2.58 -22.62 16.71
N LYS A 666 -1.28 -22.25 16.67
CA LYS A 666 -0.15 -23.11 17.05
C LYS A 666 -0.27 -23.63 18.50
N GLN A 667 -0.77 -22.78 19.40
CA GLN A 667 -1.00 -23.12 20.81
C GLN A 667 -2.29 -23.91 21.07
N GLN A 668 -3.05 -24.24 20.02
CA GLN A 668 -4.26 -25.08 20.03
C GLN A 668 -5.30 -24.68 21.09
N LYS A 669 -5.40 -23.38 21.42
CA LYS A 669 -6.28 -22.86 22.49
C LYS A 669 -7.76 -22.83 22.12
N ILE A 670 -8.09 -23.06 20.85
CA ILE A 670 -9.45 -23.15 20.34
C ILE A 670 -9.66 -24.52 19.72
N LYS A 671 -10.68 -25.22 20.19
CA LYS A 671 -11.10 -26.52 19.68
C LYS A 671 -11.90 -26.33 18.40
N PHE A 672 -11.49 -27.00 17.33
CA PHE A 672 -12.22 -27.03 16.06
C PHE A 672 -12.97 -28.36 15.93
N GLU A 673 -14.27 -28.32 15.65
CA GLU A 673 -15.14 -29.50 15.48
C GLU A 673 -15.86 -29.47 14.11
N PRO A 674 -15.51 -30.37 13.16
CA PRO A 674 -14.40 -31.31 13.20
C PRO A 674 -13.03 -30.61 13.22
N PRO A 675 -11.92 -31.32 13.52
CA PRO A 675 -10.59 -30.73 13.50
C PRO A 675 -10.22 -30.14 12.13
N LEU A 676 -9.43 -29.05 12.14
CA LEU A 676 -8.88 -28.45 10.92
C LEU A 676 -8.14 -29.51 10.08
N PRO A 677 -8.26 -29.51 8.74
CA PRO A 677 -7.68 -30.53 7.87
C PRO A 677 -6.14 -30.43 7.80
N ASP A 678 -5.48 -31.53 7.44
CA ASP A 678 -4.00 -31.64 7.45
C ASP A 678 -3.27 -30.57 6.63
N TRP A 679 -3.82 -30.12 5.50
CA TRP A 679 -3.22 -29.04 4.72
C TRP A 679 -3.21 -27.70 5.46
N LYS A 680 -4.26 -27.41 6.25
CA LYS A 680 -4.36 -26.21 7.11
C LYS A 680 -3.45 -26.35 8.33
N ARG A 681 -3.44 -27.53 8.98
CA ARG A 681 -2.54 -27.81 10.11
C ARG A 681 -1.07 -27.69 9.69
N GLY A 682 -0.69 -28.29 8.57
CA GLY A 682 0.67 -28.19 8.04
C GLY A 682 1.13 -26.75 7.78
N ALA A 683 0.26 -25.87 7.26
CA ALA A 683 0.59 -24.45 7.09
C ALA A 683 0.70 -23.71 8.44
N ILE A 684 -0.20 -24.00 9.40
CA ILE A 684 -0.12 -23.50 10.79
C ILE A 684 1.20 -23.93 11.45
N ASP A 685 1.64 -25.16 11.22
CA ASP A 685 2.86 -25.73 11.82
C ASP A 685 4.13 -25.17 11.16
N ARG A 686 4.18 -25.12 9.82
CA ARG A 686 5.33 -24.65 9.03
C ARG A 686 5.64 -23.17 9.18
N LEU A 687 4.63 -22.29 9.15
CA LEU A 687 4.87 -20.83 9.20
C LEU A 687 5.51 -20.42 10.52
N GLY A 688 6.38 -19.41 10.48
CA GLY A 688 6.96 -18.82 11.68
C GLY A 688 5.96 -17.94 12.42
N PHE A 689 6.10 -17.87 13.75
CA PHE A 689 5.46 -16.81 14.55
C PHE A 689 6.49 -16.26 15.54
N GLY A 690 6.86 -15.00 15.33
CA GLY A 690 8.00 -14.34 15.97
C GLY A 690 7.64 -13.69 17.30
N ILE A 691 8.66 -13.19 18.01
CA ILE A 691 8.53 -12.36 19.20
C ILE A 691 9.39 -11.11 19.02
N MET A 692 8.76 -9.97 19.31
CA MET A 692 9.36 -8.64 19.29
C MET A 692 8.84 -7.89 20.51
N ASN A 693 9.74 -7.47 21.39
CA ASN A 693 9.39 -6.80 22.63
C ASN A 693 10.01 -5.40 22.76
N LYS A 694 9.42 -4.57 23.61
CA LYS A 694 9.71 -3.15 23.79
C LYS A 694 9.88 -2.81 25.27
N VAL A 695 10.76 -1.87 25.55
CA VAL A 695 10.93 -1.25 26.88
C VAL A 695 10.65 0.24 26.74
N ILE A 696 9.49 0.67 27.24
CA ILE A 696 9.02 2.05 27.24
C ILE A 696 9.57 2.73 28.49
N LEU A 697 10.19 3.90 28.33
CA LEU A 697 10.86 4.66 29.38
C LEU A 697 10.42 6.14 29.31
N VAL A 698 9.62 6.61 30.26
CA VAL A 698 9.25 8.02 30.39
C VAL A 698 10.19 8.71 31.37
N PHE A 699 10.76 9.85 30.99
CA PHE A 699 11.65 10.66 31.81
C PHE A 699 11.01 12.02 32.12
N LYS A 700 11.55 12.72 33.12
CA LYS A 700 11.09 14.08 33.47
C LYS A 700 11.42 15.09 32.36
N GLU A 701 12.63 15.01 31.82
CA GLU A 701 13.19 15.91 30.81
C GLU A 701 13.99 15.06 29.78
N PRO A 702 14.09 15.49 28.52
CA PRO A 702 14.92 14.80 27.53
C PRO A 702 16.42 15.10 27.76
N PHE A 703 17.26 14.07 27.65
CA PHE A 703 18.73 14.16 27.69
C PHE A 703 19.41 13.74 26.38
N TRP A 704 18.61 13.48 25.34
CA TRP A 704 19.03 13.02 24.00
C TRP A 704 18.76 14.10 22.92
N ASP A 705 19.25 13.89 21.70
CA ASP A 705 18.93 14.76 20.57
C ASP A 705 17.44 14.63 20.19
N THR A 706 16.64 15.61 20.62
CA THR A 706 15.19 15.65 20.36
C THR A 706 14.83 15.86 18.89
N LYS A 707 15.80 16.18 18.02
CA LYS A 707 15.61 16.29 16.57
C LYS A 707 15.66 14.93 15.87
N ARG A 708 16.44 13.95 16.37
CA ARG A 708 16.50 12.60 15.80
C ARG A 708 15.32 11.78 16.28
N ASP A 709 14.75 10.97 15.39
CA ASP A 709 13.60 10.12 15.71
C ASP A 709 14.01 8.75 16.27
N MET A 710 15.30 8.38 16.12
CA MET A 710 15.88 7.16 16.68
C MET A 710 17.41 7.26 16.86
N PHE A 711 17.99 6.36 17.67
CA PHE A 711 19.44 6.12 17.76
C PHE A 711 19.73 4.64 18.08
N GLY A 712 20.84 4.11 17.57
CA GLY A 712 21.24 2.71 17.71
C GLY A 712 22.37 2.51 18.74
N LEU A 713 22.41 1.33 19.37
CA LEU A 713 23.52 0.89 20.22
C LEU A 713 24.15 -0.39 19.64
N LEU A 714 25.46 -0.40 19.47
CA LEU A 714 26.21 -1.62 19.25
C LEU A 714 26.19 -2.49 20.52
N ARG A 715 26.09 -3.82 20.32
CA ARG A 715 26.11 -4.80 21.40
C ARG A 715 27.32 -5.71 21.23
N GLU A 716 27.93 -6.11 22.33
CA GLU A 716 29.05 -7.04 22.36
C GLU A 716 28.59 -8.49 22.65
N PRO A 717 29.29 -9.49 22.08
CA PRO A 717 29.12 -10.89 22.44
C PRO A 717 29.72 -11.16 23.84
N ASN A 718 29.42 -12.32 24.43
CA ASN A 718 29.91 -12.69 25.77
C ASN A 718 31.45 -12.78 25.87
N ASN A 719 32.14 -12.91 24.74
CA ASN A 719 33.59 -12.78 24.60
C ASN A 719 33.90 -11.54 23.72
N PRO A 720 34.27 -10.37 24.28
CA PRO A 720 34.43 -9.13 23.50
C PRO A 720 35.51 -9.16 22.40
N ALA A 721 36.35 -10.20 22.37
CA ALA A 721 37.34 -10.44 21.32
C ALA A 721 36.87 -11.41 20.22
N SER A 722 35.62 -11.87 20.26
CA SER A 722 35.10 -12.81 19.27
C SER A 722 34.87 -12.15 17.90
N MET A 723 35.08 -12.96 16.86
CA MET A 723 34.76 -12.67 15.46
C MET A 723 33.71 -13.67 14.93
N VAL A 724 33.17 -14.56 15.77
CA VAL A 724 32.23 -15.62 15.38
C VAL A 724 30.80 -15.10 15.45
N GLN A 725 29.98 -15.29 14.40
CA GLN A 725 28.63 -14.73 14.33
C GLN A 725 27.70 -15.25 15.42
N GLU A 726 27.81 -16.54 15.71
CA GLU A 726 26.97 -17.26 16.67
C GLU A 726 27.11 -16.71 18.10
N ASP A 727 28.29 -16.18 18.47
CA ASP A 727 28.53 -15.55 19.78
C ASP A 727 27.73 -14.24 19.98
N TYR A 728 27.33 -13.57 18.89
CA TYR A 728 26.55 -12.33 18.93
C TYR A 728 25.04 -12.57 18.99
N ALA A 729 24.56 -13.70 18.46
CA ALA A 729 23.13 -13.96 18.22
C ALA A 729 22.25 -13.78 19.48
N ALA A 730 22.75 -14.15 20.65
CA ALA A 730 22.03 -14.00 21.92
C ALA A 730 21.84 -12.53 22.36
N ASN A 731 22.78 -11.63 22.01
CA ASN A 731 22.83 -10.27 22.58
C ASN A 731 22.58 -9.16 21.55
N ARG A 732 22.76 -9.40 20.24
CA ARG A 732 22.74 -8.35 19.22
C ARG A 732 21.45 -7.54 19.19
N GLY A 733 20.30 -8.18 19.37
CA GLY A 733 18.99 -7.52 19.44
C GLY A 733 18.64 -6.82 20.77
N ARG A 734 19.54 -6.82 21.77
CA ARG A 734 19.24 -6.35 23.14
C ARG A 734 19.46 -4.84 23.29
N PHE A 735 18.38 -4.05 23.25
CA PHE A 735 18.41 -2.58 23.24
C PHE A 735 19.16 -1.97 22.03
N TYR A 736 19.18 -2.69 20.90
CA TYR A 736 19.99 -2.31 19.73
C TYR A 736 19.52 -0.99 19.08
N LEU A 737 18.25 -0.61 19.24
CA LEU A 737 17.64 0.59 18.67
C LEU A 737 16.67 1.22 19.67
N PHE A 738 16.71 2.54 19.78
CA PHE A 738 15.84 3.37 20.62
C PHE A 738 15.04 4.33 19.75
N TRP A 739 13.71 4.36 19.91
CA TRP A 739 12.85 5.37 19.32
C TRP A 739 12.67 6.57 20.24
N ASN A 740 12.86 7.78 19.71
CA ASN A 740 12.44 9.03 20.34
C ASN A 740 10.97 9.30 19.99
N VAL A 741 10.06 8.95 20.89
CA VAL A 741 8.61 9.07 20.67
C VAL A 741 8.00 10.35 21.25
N MET A 742 8.81 11.38 21.51
CA MET A 742 8.32 12.68 22.02
C MET A 742 7.23 13.30 21.15
N LYS A 743 7.35 13.20 19.83
CA LYS A 743 6.41 13.81 18.87
C LYS A 743 5.05 13.11 18.79
N THR A 744 4.96 11.86 19.26
CA THR A 744 3.74 11.03 19.19
C THR A 744 3.10 10.80 20.55
N THR A 745 3.91 10.73 21.61
CA THR A 745 3.46 10.68 23.02
C THR A 745 3.20 12.05 23.63
N GLY A 746 3.87 13.10 23.13
CA GLY A 746 3.88 14.43 23.74
C GLY A 746 4.65 14.53 25.06
N LEU A 747 5.44 13.52 25.44
CA LEU A 747 6.22 13.43 26.69
C LEU A 747 7.69 13.06 26.40
N PRO A 748 8.66 13.36 27.28
CA PRO A 748 10.05 12.88 27.16
C PRO A 748 10.14 11.36 27.30
N CYS A 749 9.89 10.64 26.21
CA CYS A 749 9.71 9.19 26.21
C CYS A 749 10.58 8.50 25.14
N LEU A 750 11.28 7.45 25.56
CA LEU A 750 12.05 6.55 24.70
C LEU A 750 11.39 5.17 24.66
N ILE A 751 11.55 4.46 23.55
CA ILE A 751 11.22 3.03 23.44
C ILE A 751 12.45 2.26 22.94
N ALA A 752 13.07 1.47 23.82
CA ALA A 752 14.14 0.55 23.45
C ALA A 752 13.55 -0.76 22.90
N LEU A 753 14.20 -1.35 21.90
CA LEU A 753 13.76 -2.58 21.24
C LEU A 753 14.51 -3.82 21.71
N MET A 754 13.80 -4.95 21.76
CA MET A 754 14.31 -6.28 22.08
C MET A 754 13.99 -7.21 20.90
N ALA A 755 15.00 -7.46 20.06
CA ALA A 755 14.93 -8.24 18.82
C ALA A 755 15.62 -9.61 18.93
N GLY A 756 15.43 -10.47 17.93
CA GLY A 756 16.07 -11.79 17.87
C GLY A 756 15.84 -12.62 19.14
N ASP A 757 16.88 -13.27 19.65
CA ASP A 757 16.78 -14.05 20.90
C ASP A 757 16.72 -13.17 22.17
N ALA A 758 17.10 -11.89 22.10
CA ALA A 758 16.86 -10.94 23.19
C ALA A 758 15.36 -10.67 23.41
N ALA A 759 14.54 -10.77 22.37
CA ALA A 759 13.08 -10.70 22.48
C ALA A 759 12.51 -11.82 23.38
N HIS A 760 13.08 -13.03 23.27
CA HIS A 760 12.74 -14.17 24.11
C HIS A 760 13.30 -14.03 25.54
N GLN A 761 14.50 -13.45 25.72
CA GLN A 761 15.04 -13.14 27.05
C GLN A 761 14.17 -12.13 27.82
N ALA A 762 13.57 -11.15 27.15
CA ALA A 762 12.70 -10.15 27.77
C ALA A 762 11.44 -10.79 28.41
N GLU A 763 10.97 -11.92 27.88
CA GLU A 763 9.84 -12.66 28.44
C GLU A 763 10.17 -13.20 29.85
N CYS A 764 11.36 -13.77 30.05
CA CYS A 764 11.75 -14.45 31.29
C CYS A 764 12.63 -13.63 32.26
N THR A 765 13.23 -12.52 31.81
CA THR A 765 13.98 -11.59 32.68
C THR A 765 13.01 -10.68 33.45
N SER A 766 13.31 -10.33 34.71
CA SER A 766 12.47 -9.41 35.50
C SER A 766 12.60 -7.95 35.04
N ASP A 767 11.58 -7.14 35.35
CA ASP A 767 11.52 -5.75 34.93
C ASP A 767 12.67 -4.91 35.53
N GLU A 768 13.02 -5.15 36.79
CA GLU A 768 14.07 -4.41 37.50
C GLU A 768 15.44 -4.62 36.86
N VAL A 769 15.73 -5.84 36.38
CA VAL A 769 16.99 -6.16 35.69
C VAL A 769 17.04 -5.48 34.31
N ILE A 770 15.94 -5.56 33.56
CA ILE A 770 15.82 -4.91 32.24
C ILE A 770 15.97 -3.38 32.37
N ILE A 771 15.31 -2.77 33.35
CA ILE A 771 15.36 -1.32 33.61
C ILE A 771 16.77 -0.91 34.07
N THR A 772 17.38 -1.66 34.98
CA THR A 772 18.75 -1.38 35.46
C THR A 772 19.76 -1.43 34.31
N GLU A 773 19.67 -2.43 33.43
CA GLU A 773 20.57 -2.56 32.29
C GLU A 773 20.36 -1.44 31.27
N VAL A 774 19.11 -1.18 30.84
CA VAL A 774 18.83 -0.18 29.79
C VAL A 774 19.16 1.24 30.25
N THR A 775 18.88 1.60 31.51
CA THR A 775 19.29 2.89 32.09
C THR A 775 20.81 2.95 32.30
N GLY A 776 21.47 1.81 32.55
CA GLY A 776 22.94 1.70 32.52
C GLY A 776 23.53 1.99 31.13
N GLN A 777 22.95 1.44 30.07
CA GLN A 777 23.36 1.73 28.68
C GLN A 777 23.14 3.21 28.33
N LEU A 778 22.00 3.80 28.70
CA LEU A 778 21.73 5.23 28.49
C LEU A 778 22.72 6.13 29.26
N ARG A 779 23.07 5.78 30.50
CA ARG A 779 24.14 6.45 31.29
C ARG A 779 25.51 6.33 30.63
N ASN A 780 25.78 5.21 29.96
CA ASN A 780 27.02 5.01 29.20
C ASN A 780 27.03 5.79 27.88
N VAL A 781 25.91 6.03 27.20
CA VAL A 781 25.89 6.88 25.99
C VAL A 781 26.00 8.36 26.35
N PHE A 782 25.14 8.84 27.25
CA PHE A 782 25.00 10.27 27.53
C PHE A 782 25.90 10.74 28.69
N LYS A 783 27.16 10.28 28.77
CA LYS A 783 28.12 10.53 29.88
C LYS A 783 28.32 12.01 30.24
N HIS A 784 28.01 12.91 29.32
CA HIS A 784 28.13 14.37 29.47
C HIS A 784 26.91 15.03 30.15
N THR A 785 25.85 14.26 30.45
CA THR A 785 24.58 14.72 31.03
C THR A 785 24.12 13.78 32.14
N THR A 786 23.48 14.31 33.18
CA THR A 786 22.88 13.49 34.24
C THR A 786 21.65 12.76 33.72
N VAL A 787 21.77 11.45 33.44
CA VAL A 787 20.64 10.59 33.06
C VAL A 787 19.88 10.12 34.32
N PRO A 788 18.65 10.63 34.58
CA PRO A 788 17.86 10.22 35.73
C PRO A 788 17.27 8.83 35.54
N ASP A 789 16.75 8.24 36.61
CA ASP A 789 15.88 7.07 36.50
C ASP A 789 14.52 7.48 35.88
N PRO A 790 13.85 6.58 35.14
CA PRO A 790 12.55 6.86 34.52
C PRO A 790 11.42 7.04 35.55
N LEU A 791 10.46 7.89 35.23
CA LEU A 791 9.25 8.16 36.03
C LEU A 791 8.18 7.06 35.85
N GLU A 792 8.14 6.43 34.68
CA GLU A 792 7.18 5.40 34.30
C GLU A 792 7.86 4.47 33.29
N THR A 793 7.71 3.16 33.51
CA THR A 793 8.35 2.11 32.71
C THR A 793 7.35 1.04 32.36
N ILE A 794 7.39 0.53 31.13
CA ILE A 794 6.52 -0.57 30.69
C ILE A 794 7.32 -1.52 29.79
N ILE A 795 7.25 -2.83 30.05
CA ILE A 795 7.92 -3.86 29.26
C ILE A 795 6.85 -4.75 28.62
N THR A 796 6.90 -4.93 27.30
CA THR A 796 5.97 -5.83 26.60
C THR A 796 6.42 -7.29 26.77
N ARG A 797 5.45 -8.19 26.83
CA ARG A 797 5.65 -9.66 26.83
C ARG A 797 4.64 -10.33 25.90
N TRP A 798 4.82 -10.12 24.59
CA TRP A 798 3.86 -10.59 23.58
C TRP A 798 3.78 -12.11 23.47
N GLY A 799 4.84 -12.84 23.85
CA GLY A 799 4.86 -14.31 23.93
C GLY A 799 3.97 -14.87 25.04
N GLN A 800 3.91 -14.19 26.20
CA GLN A 800 3.04 -14.56 27.32
C GLN A 800 1.59 -14.08 27.19
N ASP A 801 1.30 -13.09 26.34
CA ASP A 801 -0.06 -12.59 26.15
C ASP A 801 -0.98 -13.69 25.57
N PRO A 802 -2.02 -14.14 26.32
CA PRO A 802 -2.81 -15.32 25.99
C PRO A 802 -3.75 -15.13 24.79
N PHE A 803 -3.85 -13.91 24.24
CA PHE A 803 -4.63 -13.61 23.05
C PHE A 803 -3.76 -13.51 21.79
N THR A 804 -2.43 -13.70 21.90
CA THR A 804 -1.50 -13.57 20.77
C THR A 804 -0.41 -14.62 20.72
N TYR A 805 0.23 -14.99 21.84
CA TYR A 805 1.37 -15.92 21.91
C TYR A 805 2.50 -15.61 20.91
N GLY A 806 2.92 -14.34 20.86
CA GLY A 806 3.93 -13.79 19.94
C GLY A 806 3.46 -12.51 19.23
N SER A 807 4.32 -11.94 18.41
CA SER A 807 4.13 -10.62 17.79
C SER A 807 3.52 -10.71 16.38
N TYR A 808 4.15 -11.38 15.42
CA TYR A 808 3.65 -11.53 14.05
C TYR A 808 4.28 -12.72 13.31
N SER A 809 3.74 -13.11 12.15
CA SER A 809 4.26 -14.22 11.36
C SER A 809 5.56 -13.88 10.62
N TYR A 810 6.36 -14.90 10.31
CA TYR A 810 7.53 -14.82 9.43
C TYR A 810 7.62 -16.10 8.57
N VAL A 811 8.38 -16.06 7.47
CA VAL A 811 8.58 -17.26 6.64
C VAL A 811 9.72 -18.08 7.21
N ALA A 812 9.37 -19.11 7.98
CA ALA A 812 10.35 -20.01 8.56
C ALA A 812 10.97 -20.92 7.50
N ALA A 813 12.19 -21.42 7.75
CA ALA A 813 12.93 -22.23 6.77
C ALA A 813 12.20 -23.49 6.25
N ALA A 814 11.23 -24.03 7.00
CA ALA A 814 10.42 -25.17 6.58
C ALA A 814 9.11 -24.78 5.85
N ALA A 815 8.82 -23.50 5.65
CA ALA A 815 7.58 -23.01 5.04
C ALA A 815 7.60 -23.06 3.51
N PHE A 816 6.41 -23.21 2.92
CA PHE A 816 6.20 -23.22 1.48
C PHE A 816 5.63 -21.87 1.02
N PRO A 817 5.92 -21.39 -0.22
CA PRO A 817 5.44 -20.09 -0.70
C PRO A 817 3.93 -19.89 -0.58
N ASP A 818 3.15 -20.95 -0.82
CA ASP A 818 1.69 -20.94 -0.79
C ASP A 818 1.10 -20.99 0.65
N ASP A 819 1.91 -21.08 1.71
CA ASP A 819 1.40 -21.33 3.08
C ASP A 819 0.50 -20.21 3.61
N TYR A 820 0.70 -18.94 3.20
CA TYR A 820 -0.22 -17.85 3.55
C TYR A 820 -1.57 -17.95 2.84
N ASP A 821 -1.61 -18.47 1.62
CA ASP A 821 -2.84 -18.69 0.86
C ASP A 821 -3.59 -19.94 1.37
N LEU A 822 -2.85 -20.99 1.75
CA LEU A 822 -3.39 -22.10 2.54
C LEU A 822 -3.93 -21.61 3.89
N MET A 823 -3.29 -20.65 4.55
CA MET A 823 -3.81 -20.02 5.76
C MET A 823 -5.09 -19.20 5.51
N ALA A 824 -5.20 -18.53 4.36
CA ALA A 824 -6.42 -17.80 3.95
C ALA A 824 -7.61 -18.71 3.63
N GLN A 825 -7.38 -19.84 2.94
CA GLN A 825 -8.42 -20.69 2.38
C GLN A 825 -9.51 -21.11 3.39
N SER A 826 -10.78 -20.88 3.05
CA SER A 826 -11.93 -21.25 3.89
C SER A 826 -12.23 -22.77 3.88
N ILE A 827 -12.97 -23.22 4.90
CA ILE A 827 -13.37 -24.62 5.10
C ILE A 827 -14.88 -24.64 5.34
N GLY A 828 -15.66 -24.87 4.29
CA GLY A 828 -17.13 -24.85 4.34
C GLY A 828 -17.68 -23.49 4.78
N ASN A 829 -18.14 -23.35 6.02
CA ASN A 829 -18.60 -22.07 6.59
C ASN A 829 -17.65 -21.43 7.63
N LEU A 830 -16.42 -21.92 7.75
CA LEU A 830 -15.33 -21.31 8.53
C LEU A 830 -14.32 -20.60 7.60
N HIS A 831 -14.14 -19.31 7.79
CA HIS A 831 -13.24 -18.43 7.03
C HIS A 831 -12.08 -17.93 7.90
N PHE A 832 -10.98 -17.49 7.28
CA PHE A 832 -9.78 -17.02 7.97
C PHE A 832 -9.36 -15.64 7.46
N ALA A 833 -8.99 -14.75 8.38
CA ALA A 833 -8.33 -13.47 8.09
C ALA A 833 -7.32 -13.12 9.19
N GLY A 834 -6.50 -12.09 8.98
CA GLY A 834 -5.34 -11.74 9.81
C GLY A 834 -4.07 -11.59 8.96
N GLU A 835 -3.01 -11.00 9.54
CA GLU A 835 -1.74 -10.81 8.81
C GLU A 835 -1.12 -12.13 8.34
N ALA A 836 -1.19 -13.19 9.15
CA ALA A 836 -0.82 -14.56 8.79
C ALA A 836 -1.76 -15.23 7.74
N THR A 837 -2.51 -14.44 6.96
CA THR A 837 -3.35 -14.88 5.83
C THR A 837 -3.20 -13.96 4.61
N CYS A 838 -2.16 -13.12 4.54
CA CYS A 838 -1.96 -12.16 3.45
C CYS A 838 -0.52 -12.28 2.91
N GLY A 839 -0.29 -13.20 1.96
CA GLY A 839 1.06 -13.56 1.51
C GLY A 839 1.85 -12.45 0.80
N THR A 840 1.17 -11.40 0.33
CA THR A 840 1.78 -10.20 -0.28
C THR A 840 2.07 -9.07 0.70
N HIS A 841 1.51 -9.13 1.92
CA HIS A 841 1.70 -8.11 2.96
C HIS A 841 1.65 -8.77 4.37
N PRO A 842 2.46 -9.81 4.66
CA PRO A 842 2.47 -10.51 5.94
C PRO A 842 2.86 -9.56 7.09
N ALA A 843 2.73 -10.01 8.34
CA ALA A 843 3.07 -9.28 9.58
C ALA A 843 2.40 -7.89 9.83
N THR A 844 1.80 -7.25 8.84
CA THR A 844 1.46 -5.82 8.85
C THR A 844 0.03 -5.49 9.27
N VAL A 845 -0.17 -4.22 9.68
CA VAL A 845 -1.50 -3.65 9.93
C VAL A 845 -2.35 -3.58 8.65
N HIS A 846 -1.74 -3.24 7.51
CA HIS A 846 -2.44 -3.10 6.25
C HIS A 846 -2.79 -4.47 5.63
N GLY A 847 -1.92 -5.48 5.72
CA GLY A 847 -2.23 -6.85 5.28
C GLY A 847 -3.31 -7.50 6.13
N ALA A 848 -3.30 -7.26 7.45
CA ALA A 848 -4.42 -7.62 8.32
C ALA A 848 -5.73 -6.96 7.84
N TYR A 849 -5.74 -5.67 7.53
CA TYR A 849 -6.94 -5.00 7.00
C TYR A 849 -7.39 -5.56 5.63
N LEU A 850 -6.47 -5.77 4.68
CA LEU A 850 -6.75 -6.36 3.36
C LEU A 850 -7.36 -7.76 3.45
N SER A 851 -6.82 -8.62 4.34
CA SER A 851 -7.39 -9.95 4.57
C SER A 851 -8.82 -9.91 5.12
N GLY A 852 -9.16 -8.87 5.90
CA GLY A 852 -10.53 -8.62 6.37
C GLY A 852 -11.49 -8.26 5.23
N LEU A 853 -11.03 -7.44 4.28
CA LEU A 853 -11.80 -7.13 3.06
C LEU A 853 -12.00 -8.37 2.18
N ARG A 854 -10.96 -9.21 2.02
CA ARG A 854 -11.08 -10.50 1.32
C ARG A 854 -12.14 -11.40 1.96
N ALA A 855 -12.07 -11.63 3.27
CA ALA A 855 -13.04 -12.47 3.97
C ALA A 855 -14.48 -11.92 3.91
N ALA A 856 -14.66 -10.60 3.79
CA ALA A 856 -15.97 -10.02 3.50
C ALA A 856 -16.46 -10.32 2.07
N SER A 857 -15.56 -10.30 1.08
CA SER A 857 -15.84 -10.71 -0.31
C SER A 857 -16.22 -12.19 -0.41
N GLU A 858 -15.49 -13.08 0.28
CA GLU A 858 -15.80 -14.52 0.37
C GLU A 858 -17.21 -14.82 0.91
N ILE A 859 -17.78 -13.93 1.73
CA ILE A 859 -19.05 -14.11 2.44
C ILE A 859 -20.23 -13.40 1.76
N ILE A 860 -20.00 -12.32 1.01
CA ILE A 860 -21.09 -11.68 0.26
C ILE A 860 -21.57 -12.55 -0.92
N ASP A 861 -20.69 -13.37 -1.51
CA ASP A 861 -21.02 -14.30 -2.60
C ASP A 861 -22.07 -15.37 -2.25
N PRO A 862 -21.93 -16.17 -1.17
CA PRO A 862 -22.96 -17.13 -0.77
C PRO A 862 -24.26 -16.47 -0.24
N ILE A 863 -24.23 -15.22 0.23
CA ILE A 863 -25.37 -14.53 0.82
C ILE A 863 -26.21 -13.75 -0.22
N SER A 864 -25.55 -12.92 -1.03
CA SER A 864 -26.20 -12.09 -2.05
C SER A 864 -26.18 -12.70 -3.45
N GLY A 865 -25.47 -13.82 -3.65
CA GLY A 865 -25.25 -14.45 -4.95
C GLY A 865 -24.06 -13.87 -5.72
N PRO A 866 -23.57 -14.56 -6.77
CA PRO A 866 -22.44 -14.11 -7.58
C PRO A 866 -22.73 -12.79 -8.30
N ILE A 867 -21.68 -12.14 -8.81
CA ILE A 867 -21.83 -10.95 -9.65
C ILE A 867 -22.57 -11.35 -10.94
N ILE A 868 -23.77 -10.80 -11.16
CA ILE A 868 -24.57 -11.09 -12.35
C ILE A 868 -23.99 -10.33 -13.55
N MET A 869 -23.40 -11.06 -14.48
CA MET A 869 -22.97 -10.52 -15.77
C MET A 869 -24.18 -10.09 -16.61
N PRO A 870 -24.28 -8.82 -17.05
CA PRO A 870 -25.32 -8.42 -17.99
C PRO A 870 -25.15 -9.12 -19.34
N HIS A 871 -26.26 -9.54 -19.95
CA HIS A 871 -26.27 -10.14 -21.27
C HIS A 871 -27.23 -9.37 -22.20
N PRO A 872 -26.75 -8.82 -23.34
CA PRO A 872 -25.34 -8.74 -23.76
C PRO A 872 -24.51 -7.81 -22.88
N LEU A 873 -23.24 -8.18 -22.61
CA LEU A 873 -22.30 -7.36 -21.83
C LEU A 873 -21.95 -6.06 -22.57
N VAL A 874 -21.87 -6.14 -23.90
CA VAL A 874 -21.73 -5.01 -24.82
C VAL A 874 -22.92 -5.06 -25.79
N PRO A 875 -23.96 -4.23 -25.59
CA PRO A 875 -25.08 -4.15 -26.52
C PRO A 875 -24.65 -3.70 -27.92
N GLU A 876 -25.37 -4.15 -28.95
CA GLU A 876 -25.14 -3.69 -30.32
C GLU A 876 -25.26 -2.16 -30.44
N LYS A 877 -24.50 -1.59 -31.37
CA LYS A 877 -24.55 -0.16 -31.69
C LYS A 877 -25.81 0.16 -32.47
N SER A 878 -26.88 0.45 -31.73
CA SER A 878 -28.19 0.80 -32.26
C SER A 878 -28.07 1.90 -33.34
N LYS A 879 -28.23 1.51 -34.60
CA LYS A 879 -28.40 2.46 -35.71
C LYS A 879 -29.63 3.30 -35.38
N VAL A 880 -29.46 4.60 -35.17
CA VAL A 880 -30.57 5.52 -34.89
C VAL A 880 -31.35 5.74 -36.19
N THR A 881 -32.17 4.75 -36.55
CA THR A 881 -33.25 4.91 -37.53
C THR A 881 -34.21 5.94 -36.97
N ARG A 882 -34.10 7.16 -37.50
CA ARG A 882 -34.88 8.33 -37.11
C ARG A 882 -36.36 8.09 -37.44
N SER A 883 -37.06 7.42 -36.52
CA SER A 883 -38.47 7.07 -36.65
C SER A 883 -39.30 8.33 -36.88
N LYS A 884 -39.96 8.42 -38.04
CA LYS A 884 -40.81 9.55 -38.38
C LYS A 884 -42.02 9.55 -37.43
N SER A 885 -41.99 10.40 -36.40
CA SER A 885 -43.16 10.70 -35.58
C SER A 885 -44.24 11.31 -36.48
N SER A 886 -45.36 10.61 -36.64
CA SER A 886 -46.48 11.03 -37.48
C SER A 886 -47.19 12.25 -36.88
N THR A 887 -47.13 13.39 -37.58
CA THR A 887 -47.99 14.55 -37.28
C THR A 887 -49.44 14.28 -37.65
N PRO A 888 -50.42 14.54 -36.76
CA PRO A 888 -51.81 14.71 -37.14
C PRO A 888 -51.97 15.97 -38.02
N ASN A 889 -52.88 15.93 -39.00
CA ASN A 889 -53.16 17.08 -39.86
C ASN A 889 -54.09 18.10 -39.18
N GLY A 890 -53.73 19.38 -39.26
CA GLY A 890 -54.59 20.53 -38.99
C GLY A 890 -54.21 21.66 -39.97
N PRO A 891 -55.16 22.32 -40.65
CA PRO A 891 -54.87 23.03 -41.90
C PRO A 891 -54.15 24.39 -41.70
N THR A 892 -53.27 24.70 -42.65
CA THR A 892 -52.50 25.94 -42.71
C THR A 892 -53.35 27.18 -43.00
N VAL A 893 -53.08 28.29 -42.32
CA VAL A 893 -53.34 29.64 -42.83
C VAL A 893 -52.01 30.38 -43.01
N LYS A 894 -51.84 30.97 -44.19
CA LYS A 894 -50.70 31.84 -44.57
C LYS A 894 -51.02 33.29 -44.11
N LYS A 895 -50.11 34.26 -43.95
CA LYS A 895 -48.88 34.51 -44.71
C LYS A 895 -47.97 35.55 -44.01
N THR A 896 -46.69 35.45 -44.33
CA THR A 896 -45.47 36.22 -43.99
C THR A 896 -45.51 37.78 -43.93
N ARG A 897 -44.61 38.37 -43.10
CA ARG A 897 -44.03 39.76 -43.15
C ARG A 897 -44.98 40.91 -42.73
N ILE A 898 -44.52 42.10 -42.28
CA ILE A 898 -43.35 42.96 -42.63
C ILE A 898 -42.59 43.50 -41.36
N ARG A 899 -41.42 44.14 -41.58
CA ARG A 899 -40.58 44.90 -40.62
C ARG A 899 -41.33 46.02 -39.88
N GLY A 900 -40.82 46.40 -38.70
CA GLY A 900 -41.03 47.71 -38.08
C GLY A 900 -40.00 47.97 -36.98
N SER A 901 -39.34 49.13 -36.98
CA SER A 901 -38.32 49.51 -35.99
C SER A 901 -38.49 50.98 -35.60
N SER A 902 -38.65 51.26 -34.31
CA SER A 902 -38.61 52.63 -33.77
C SER A 902 -38.16 52.62 -32.31
N SER A 903 -37.14 53.43 -32.01
CA SER A 903 -36.70 53.79 -30.67
C SER A 903 -37.71 54.68 -29.94
N LEU A 904 -37.64 54.70 -28.61
CA LEU A 904 -37.51 55.94 -27.83
C LEU A 904 -37.06 55.64 -26.39
N SER A 905 -36.56 56.66 -25.70
CA SER A 905 -35.89 56.60 -24.40
C SER A 905 -36.17 57.89 -23.61
N SER A 906 -35.70 57.94 -22.34
CA SER A 906 -35.79 59.06 -21.39
C SER A 906 -37.12 59.15 -20.57
N GLU A 907 -37.14 59.66 -19.32
CA GLU A 907 -36.04 59.94 -18.36
C GLU A 907 -36.51 60.04 -16.88
N SER A 908 -35.53 60.17 -15.97
CA SER A 908 -35.55 60.40 -14.50
C SER A 908 -36.41 61.62 -14.05
N PRO A 909 -36.82 61.80 -12.76
CA PRO A 909 -35.96 61.87 -11.55
C PRO A 909 -36.59 61.33 -10.22
N ALA A 910 -36.06 61.53 -8.99
CA ALA A 910 -34.71 61.33 -8.41
C ALA A 910 -34.75 61.59 -6.86
N ILE A 911 -33.84 60.98 -6.05
CA ILE A 911 -33.45 61.36 -4.65
C ILE A 911 -34.57 61.16 -3.57
N THR A 912 -34.39 60.70 -2.31
CA THR A 912 -33.32 60.13 -1.43
C THR A 912 -33.88 58.81 -0.79
N GLU A 913 -33.29 57.99 0.11
CA GLU A 913 -32.36 58.19 1.23
C GLU A 913 -31.74 56.84 1.75
N SER A 914 -30.70 56.93 2.60
CA SER A 914 -30.10 55.98 3.59
C SER A 914 -30.10 54.41 3.48
N LYS A 915 -29.01 53.83 4.04
CA LYS A 915 -28.64 52.40 4.24
C LYS A 915 -29.55 51.64 5.26
N PRO A 916 -29.42 50.30 5.49
CA PRO A 916 -28.45 49.30 4.95
C PRO A 916 -29.05 47.96 4.43
N PRO A 917 -28.25 47.13 3.73
CA PRO A 917 -28.41 45.68 3.65
C PRO A 917 -27.27 44.90 4.35
N SER A 918 -27.59 43.70 4.86
CA SER A 918 -26.65 42.79 5.54
C SER A 918 -25.72 42.03 4.57
N THR A 919 -24.44 41.87 4.93
CA THR A 919 -23.44 41.14 4.12
C THR A 919 -23.27 39.68 4.56
N SER A 920 -23.64 38.73 3.71
CA SER A 920 -23.15 37.35 3.78
C SER A 920 -23.02 36.73 2.38
N THR A 921 -21.79 36.61 1.87
CA THR A 921 -21.49 35.83 0.65
C THR A 921 -20.09 35.23 0.73
N SER A 922 -19.99 33.90 0.86
CA SER A 922 -18.76 33.18 0.54
C SER A 922 -18.56 33.20 -0.97
N ARG A 923 -17.70 34.10 -1.47
CA ARG A 923 -17.46 34.21 -2.91
C ARG A 923 -16.69 32.98 -3.42
N LYS A 924 -17.22 32.35 -4.45
CA LYS A 924 -16.38 31.60 -5.40
C LYS A 924 -15.45 32.63 -6.09
N PRO A 925 -14.18 32.31 -6.38
CA PRO A 925 -13.28 33.24 -7.05
C PRO A 925 -13.91 33.70 -8.37
N THR A 926 -14.09 35.02 -8.50
CA THR A 926 -14.60 35.62 -9.72
C THR A 926 -13.51 35.58 -10.79
N SER A 927 -13.88 35.68 -12.08
CA SER A 927 -12.90 35.58 -13.19
C SER A 927 -11.74 36.57 -13.05
N THR A 928 -12.00 37.74 -12.47
CA THR A 928 -11.01 38.77 -12.12
C THR A 928 -9.90 38.28 -11.20
N GLU A 929 -10.19 37.43 -10.21
CA GLU A 929 -9.15 36.93 -9.29
C GLU A 929 -8.29 35.85 -9.96
N LYS A 930 -8.88 35.03 -10.84
CA LYS A 930 -8.10 34.12 -11.69
C LYS A 930 -7.19 34.94 -12.62
N SER A 931 -7.70 35.98 -13.27
CA SER A 931 -6.90 36.87 -14.11
C SER A 931 -5.79 37.59 -13.34
N ARG A 932 -5.99 37.96 -12.06
CA ARG A 932 -4.91 38.51 -11.23
C ARG A 932 -3.81 37.47 -10.96
N ARG A 933 -4.14 36.20 -10.70
CA ARG A 933 -3.14 35.12 -10.56
C ARG A 933 -2.44 34.80 -11.89
N ASP A 934 -3.19 34.65 -12.98
CA ASP A 934 -2.64 34.40 -14.32
C ASP A 934 -1.62 35.49 -14.72
N ALA A 935 -1.89 36.76 -14.40
CA ALA A 935 -1.00 37.89 -14.69
C ALA A 935 0.16 38.05 -13.69
N TYR A 936 -0.02 37.68 -12.42
CA TYR A 936 1.05 37.62 -11.42
C TYR A 936 2.08 36.55 -11.81
N ASP A 937 1.61 35.35 -12.17
CA ASP A 937 2.46 34.27 -12.69
C ASP A 937 3.17 34.71 -13.98
N GLN A 938 2.48 35.41 -14.89
CA GLN A 938 3.09 35.95 -16.11
C GLN A 938 4.20 36.97 -15.81
N ALA A 939 4.00 37.87 -14.84
CA ALA A 939 5.02 38.84 -14.43
C ALA A 939 6.25 38.13 -13.81
N LEU A 940 6.02 37.22 -12.87
CA LEU A 940 7.04 36.37 -12.26
C LEU A 940 7.89 35.63 -13.30
N TRP A 941 7.25 34.90 -14.23
CA TRP A 941 7.97 34.18 -15.28
C TRP A 941 8.69 35.12 -16.24
N THR A 942 8.15 36.31 -16.52
CA THR A 942 8.83 37.32 -17.34
C THR A 942 10.13 37.79 -16.69
N THR A 943 10.14 38.05 -15.38
CA THR A 943 11.37 38.39 -14.65
C THR A 943 12.36 37.22 -14.61
N ILE A 944 11.90 35.99 -14.35
CA ILE A 944 12.74 34.78 -14.37
C ILE A 944 13.47 34.64 -15.73
N TYR A 945 12.75 34.77 -16.86
CA TYR A 945 13.36 34.66 -18.18
C TYR A 945 14.24 35.87 -18.55
N ALA A 946 13.99 37.06 -17.99
CA ALA A 946 14.82 38.24 -18.20
C ALA A 946 16.18 38.15 -17.46
N GLU A 947 16.22 37.49 -16.30
CA GLU A 947 17.44 37.34 -15.49
C GLU A 947 18.23 36.06 -15.79
N LEU A 948 17.55 34.93 -15.99
CA LEU A 948 18.18 33.61 -16.17
C LEU A 948 18.22 33.14 -17.63
N GLY A 949 17.56 33.84 -18.54
CA GLY A 949 17.34 33.39 -19.92
C GLY A 949 16.41 32.17 -20.02
N SER A 950 16.20 31.70 -21.24
CA SER A 950 15.44 30.48 -21.52
C SER A 950 16.13 29.22 -21.00
N ALA A 951 15.38 28.31 -20.39
CA ALA A 951 15.87 27.01 -19.94
C ALA A 951 16.65 26.25 -21.05
N PRO A 952 17.74 25.52 -20.71
CA PRO A 952 18.58 24.84 -21.68
C PRO A 952 17.78 23.79 -22.49
N PRO A 953 17.79 23.85 -23.84
CA PRO A 953 16.96 22.99 -24.66
C PRO A 953 17.43 21.52 -24.62
N ARG A 954 16.47 20.60 -24.50
CA ARG A 954 16.71 19.15 -24.48
C ARG A 954 17.51 18.72 -25.73
N PRO A 955 18.65 18.02 -25.59
CA PRO A 955 19.49 17.64 -26.73
C PRO A 955 18.78 16.68 -27.68
N ALA A 956 18.97 16.90 -28.99
CA ALA A 956 18.39 16.06 -30.04
C ALA A 956 19.19 14.76 -30.18
N LYS A 957 18.50 13.60 -30.14
CA LYS A 957 19.15 12.29 -30.28
C LYS A 957 19.66 12.07 -31.71
N THR A 958 20.97 11.90 -31.85
CA THR A 958 21.62 11.46 -33.08
C THR A 958 21.27 10.00 -33.37
N GLY A 959 21.20 9.59 -34.65
CA GLY A 959 20.71 8.29 -35.06
C GLY A 959 21.48 7.09 -34.48
N LEU A 960 20.75 6.12 -33.92
CA LEU A 960 21.28 4.96 -33.17
C LEU A 960 21.09 3.61 -33.90
N ASN A 961 20.88 3.60 -35.22
CA ASN A 961 20.63 2.37 -35.97
C ASN A 961 21.68 2.17 -37.08
N PRO A 962 22.57 1.16 -36.97
CA PRO A 962 23.61 0.87 -37.96
C PRO A 962 23.05 0.66 -39.38
N PHE A 963 21.87 0.03 -39.48
CA PHE A 963 21.23 -0.23 -40.76
C PHE A 963 20.76 1.05 -41.46
N LEU A 964 20.47 2.14 -40.75
CA LEU A 964 20.10 3.41 -41.39
C LEU A 964 21.32 4.10 -42.04
N PHE A 965 22.50 3.96 -41.45
CA PHE A 965 23.75 4.43 -42.04
C PHE A 965 24.15 3.55 -43.25
N TYR A 966 24.14 2.23 -43.10
CA TYR A 966 24.33 1.30 -44.22
C TYR A 966 23.31 1.53 -45.35
N GLN A 967 22.04 1.78 -45.00
CA GLN A 967 20.99 2.10 -45.97
C GLN A 967 21.34 3.37 -46.76
N LYS A 968 21.86 4.42 -46.12
CA LYS A 968 22.22 5.68 -46.80
C LYS A 968 23.20 5.44 -47.95
N ASP A 969 24.19 4.58 -47.72
CA ASP A 969 25.30 4.36 -48.65
C ASP A 969 24.98 3.29 -49.71
N TYR A 970 24.27 2.23 -49.33
CA TYR A 970 23.96 1.09 -50.23
C TYR A 970 22.60 1.19 -50.94
N TRP A 971 21.72 2.14 -50.60
CA TRP A 971 20.40 2.28 -51.23
C TRP A 971 20.48 2.45 -52.76
N ALA A 972 21.40 3.26 -53.26
CA ALA A 972 21.56 3.48 -54.70
C ALA A 972 21.99 2.20 -55.42
N ARG A 973 23.05 1.55 -54.92
CA ARG A 973 23.57 0.27 -55.45
C ARG A 973 22.49 -0.82 -55.47
N CYS A 974 21.76 -0.96 -54.37
CA CYS A 974 20.67 -1.93 -54.25
C CYS A 974 19.50 -1.62 -55.20
N ARG A 975 19.11 -0.35 -55.35
CA ARG A 975 18.08 0.06 -56.33
C ARG A 975 18.51 -0.34 -57.74
N ASP A 976 19.73 0.02 -58.12
CA ASP A 976 20.18 -0.13 -59.50
C ASP A 976 20.33 -1.62 -59.89
N GLN A 977 20.74 -2.46 -58.94
CA GLN A 977 20.70 -3.93 -59.04
C GLN A 977 19.27 -4.49 -59.17
N CYS A 978 18.30 -3.99 -58.41
CA CYS A 978 16.90 -4.42 -58.52
C CYS A 978 16.25 -3.96 -59.83
N ASP A 979 16.54 -2.73 -60.27
CA ASP A 979 16.12 -2.20 -61.57
C ASP A 979 16.75 -3.00 -62.72
N GLU A 980 18.01 -3.43 -62.61
CA GLU A 980 18.67 -4.32 -63.59
C GLU A 980 18.06 -5.73 -63.63
N ALA A 981 17.93 -6.39 -62.47
CA ALA A 981 17.30 -7.70 -62.37
C ALA A 981 15.87 -7.70 -62.95
N ARG A 982 15.09 -6.63 -62.72
CA ARG A 982 13.76 -6.49 -63.32
C ARG A 982 13.80 -6.19 -64.82
N ARG A 983 14.73 -5.36 -65.33
CA ARG A 983 14.88 -5.13 -66.78
C ARG A 983 15.19 -6.44 -67.50
N ALA A 984 16.08 -7.26 -66.95
CA ALA A 984 16.39 -8.60 -67.45
C ALA A 984 15.16 -9.55 -67.39
N ALA A 985 14.48 -9.64 -66.23
CA ALA A 985 13.37 -10.56 -66.03
C ALA A 985 12.07 -10.19 -66.78
N SER A 986 11.90 -8.92 -67.19
CA SER A 986 10.70 -8.43 -67.89
C SER A 986 10.93 -8.08 -69.36
N ASN A 987 12.18 -8.20 -69.85
CA ASN A 987 12.61 -7.84 -71.21
C ASN A 987 12.20 -6.41 -71.65
N ASN A 988 12.04 -5.50 -70.69
CA ASN A 988 11.63 -4.11 -70.89
C ASN A 988 12.73 -3.18 -70.36
N PRO A 989 13.41 -2.40 -71.21
CA PRO A 989 14.58 -1.60 -70.82
C PRO A 989 14.27 -0.45 -69.84
N ASN A 990 13.00 -0.08 -69.69
CA ASN A 990 12.55 1.01 -68.81
C ASN A 990 11.94 0.52 -67.48
N ALA A 991 11.93 -0.79 -67.22
CA ALA A 991 11.34 -1.34 -66.00
C ALA A 991 12.15 -0.98 -64.74
N LYS A 992 11.47 -0.77 -63.60
CA LYS A 992 12.07 -0.41 -62.31
C LYS A 992 11.44 -1.18 -61.15
N ALA A 993 12.18 -1.35 -60.06
CA ALA A 993 11.74 -2.00 -58.85
C ALA A 993 10.91 -1.05 -57.96
N PRO A 994 9.79 -1.51 -57.37
CA PRO A 994 9.05 -0.75 -56.38
C PRO A 994 9.89 -0.60 -55.10
N ARG A 995 9.65 0.49 -54.37
CA ARG A 995 10.46 0.89 -53.21
C ARG A 995 10.55 -0.16 -52.10
N ASP A 996 9.54 -1.03 -51.99
CA ASP A 996 9.48 -2.08 -50.96
C ASP A 996 10.29 -3.34 -51.31
N GLU A 997 10.51 -3.60 -52.59
CA GLU A 997 11.39 -4.68 -53.07
C GLU A 997 12.86 -4.30 -52.86
N ILE A 998 13.22 -3.05 -53.17
CA ILE A 998 14.53 -2.47 -52.87
C ILE A 998 14.82 -2.50 -51.36
N ARG A 999 13.80 -2.23 -50.52
CA ARG A 999 13.91 -2.37 -49.05
C ARG A 999 14.15 -3.83 -48.63
N ALA A 1000 13.47 -4.79 -49.25
CA ALA A 1000 13.64 -6.21 -48.92
C ALA A 1000 15.04 -6.72 -49.31
N ALA A 1001 15.50 -6.39 -50.52
CA ALA A 1001 16.84 -6.72 -51.00
C ALA A 1001 17.93 -6.07 -50.13
N LEU A 1002 17.82 -4.77 -49.82
CA LEU A 1002 18.79 -4.07 -48.96
C LEU A 1002 18.81 -4.64 -47.53
N GLY A 1003 17.67 -5.08 -47.01
CA GLY A 1003 17.56 -5.80 -45.74
C GLY A 1003 18.06 -7.25 -45.79
N GLN A 1004 18.26 -7.85 -46.96
CA GLN A 1004 19.03 -9.08 -47.14
C GLN A 1004 20.53 -8.77 -47.25
N MET A 1005 20.93 -7.77 -48.06
CA MET A 1005 22.32 -7.32 -48.18
C MET A 1005 22.94 -7.01 -46.81
N TRP A 1006 22.25 -6.26 -45.95
CA TRP A 1006 22.73 -6.00 -44.58
C TRP A 1006 22.88 -7.26 -43.73
N ARG A 1007 21.98 -8.24 -43.85
CA ARG A 1007 22.10 -9.50 -43.10
C ARG A 1007 23.30 -10.31 -43.59
N SER A 1008 23.47 -10.44 -44.90
CA SER A 1008 24.56 -11.20 -45.54
C SER A 1008 25.92 -10.47 -45.58
N ALA A 1009 25.97 -9.17 -45.31
CA ALA A 1009 27.22 -8.40 -45.25
C ALA A 1009 28.18 -8.95 -44.18
N THR A 1010 29.48 -8.90 -44.42
CA THR A 1010 30.48 -9.47 -43.50
C THR A 1010 30.59 -8.65 -42.20
N PRO A 1011 31.20 -9.19 -41.13
CA PRO A 1011 31.52 -8.39 -39.95
C PRO A 1011 32.37 -7.15 -40.27
N ALA A 1012 33.26 -7.22 -41.26
CA ALA A 1012 34.07 -6.08 -41.71
C ALA A 1012 33.22 -4.99 -42.37
N ASP A 1013 32.27 -5.35 -43.23
CA ASP A 1013 31.35 -4.40 -43.87
C ASP A 1013 30.41 -3.71 -42.86
N LYS A 1014 30.05 -4.42 -41.79
CA LYS A 1014 29.18 -3.93 -40.71
C LYS A 1014 29.92 -3.03 -39.72
N LYS A 1015 31.21 -3.30 -39.48
CA LYS A 1015 32.06 -2.66 -38.48
C LYS A 1015 31.96 -1.12 -38.43
N PRO A 1016 32.19 -0.35 -39.53
CA PRO A 1016 32.15 1.11 -39.46
C PRO A 1016 30.78 1.68 -39.06
N TYR A 1017 29.69 0.98 -39.39
CA TYR A 1017 28.32 1.39 -39.04
C TYR A 1017 27.96 1.08 -37.59
N LEU A 1018 28.56 0.04 -37.02
CA LEU A 1018 28.47 -0.29 -35.60
C LEU A 1018 29.30 0.69 -34.76
N GLU A 1019 30.55 0.97 -35.18
CA GLU A 1019 31.44 1.93 -34.53
C GLU A 1019 30.86 3.35 -34.55
N GLN A 1020 30.33 3.82 -35.70
CA GLN A 1020 29.63 5.11 -35.77
C GLN A 1020 28.38 5.16 -34.87
N THR A 1021 27.67 4.04 -34.71
CA THR A 1021 26.50 3.96 -33.81
C THR A 1021 26.92 4.03 -32.34
N GLU A 1022 28.06 3.42 -31.98
CA GLU A 1022 28.63 3.48 -30.63
C GLU A 1022 29.17 4.88 -30.30
N ILE A 1023 29.84 5.55 -31.24
CA ILE A 1023 30.24 6.96 -31.12
C ILE A 1023 29.00 7.85 -30.91
N ASN A 1024 27.94 7.65 -31.70
CA ASN A 1024 26.68 8.38 -31.54
C ASN A 1024 25.99 8.07 -30.20
N ARG A 1025 26.15 6.85 -29.66
CA ARG A 1025 25.61 6.45 -28.35
C ARG A 1025 26.31 7.22 -27.22
N ARG A 1026 27.65 7.26 -27.22
CA ARG A 1026 28.45 8.01 -26.23
C ARG A 1026 28.19 9.50 -26.29
N ALA A 1027 28.27 10.10 -27.48
CA ALA A 1027 27.97 11.53 -27.66
C ALA A 1027 26.53 11.91 -27.27
N ASN A 1028 25.55 11.03 -27.53
CA ASN A 1028 24.18 11.23 -27.04
C ASN A 1028 24.08 11.15 -25.50
N ALA A 1029 24.86 10.29 -24.84
CA ALA A 1029 24.89 10.14 -23.38
C ALA A 1029 25.59 11.34 -22.72
N GLU A 1030 26.78 11.71 -23.18
CA GLU A 1030 27.53 12.90 -22.72
C GLU A 1030 26.70 14.18 -22.83
N ALA A 1031 26.00 14.38 -23.97
CA ALA A 1031 25.09 15.50 -24.15
C ALA A 1031 23.84 15.42 -23.23
N TRP A 1032 23.37 14.20 -22.94
CA TRP A 1032 22.22 13.96 -22.05
C TRP A 1032 22.56 14.28 -20.60
N ASP A 1033 23.70 13.81 -20.11
CA ASP A 1033 24.14 14.00 -18.73
C ASP A 1033 24.62 15.42 -18.47
N LYS A 1034 25.27 16.07 -19.46
CA LYS A 1034 25.49 17.52 -19.40
C LYS A 1034 24.16 18.27 -19.30
N TRP A 1035 23.16 17.93 -20.11
CA TRP A 1035 21.85 18.60 -20.06
C TRP A 1035 21.15 18.42 -18.71
N LYS A 1036 21.29 17.26 -18.03
CA LYS A 1036 20.80 17.07 -16.64
C LYS A 1036 21.41 18.08 -15.67
N VAL A 1037 22.73 18.31 -15.75
CA VAL A 1037 23.42 19.28 -14.89
C VAL A 1037 23.00 20.71 -15.22
N ASP A 1038 22.98 21.07 -16.51
CA ASP A 1038 22.61 22.40 -16.98
C ASP A 1038 21.15 22.76 -16.59
N ILE A 1039 20.19 21.83 -16.70
CA ILE A 1039 18.78 22.08 -16.34
C ILE A 1039 18.59 22.14 -14.82
N ALA A 1040 19.22 21.25 -14.04
CA ALA A 1040 19.11 21.27 -12.58
C ALA A 1040 19.72 22.56 -11.99
N GLU A 1041 20.79 23.10 -12.58
CA GLU A 1041 21.34 24.39 -12.14
C GLU A 1041 20.44 25.57 -12.53
N TRP A 1042 19.79 25.52 -13.71
CA TRP A 1042 18.81 26.52 -14.12
C TRP A 1042 17.58 26.50 -13.19
N GLU A 1043 17.01 25.33 -12.89
CA GLU A 1043 15.90 25.16 -11.95
C GLU A 1043 16.26 25.68 -10.54
N ARG A 1044 17.45 25.32 -10.02
CA ARG A 1044 17.95 25.83 -8.73
C ARG A 1044 18.04 27.36 -8.71
N LYS A 1045 18.50 27.98 -9.80
CA LYS A 1045 18.52 29.45 -9.95
C LYS A 1045 17.11 30.03 -10.04
N THR A 1046 16.19 29.35 -10.72
CA THR A 1046 14.78 29.76 -10.85
C THR A 1046 14.09 29.87 -9.50
N TYR A 1047 14.30 28.93 -8.57
CA TYR A 1047 13.77 29.05 -7.20
C TYR A 1047 14.31 30.30 -6.49
N VAL A 1048 15.61 30.56 -6.53
CA VAL A 1048 16.22 31.74 -5.88
C VAL A 1048 15.66 33.06 -6.44
N VAL A 1049 15.50 33.18 -7.76
CA VAL A 1049 14.91 34.38 -8.39
C VAL A 1049 13.42 34.50 -8.04
N LYS A 1050 12.67 33.39 -8.04
CA LYS A 1050 11.26 33.34 -7.68
C LYS A 1050 11.01 33.78 -6.25
N ASP A 1051 11.74 33.21 -5.29
CA ASP A 1051 11.53 33.47 -3.87
C ASP A 1051 11.85 34.94 -3.53
N ARG A 1052 12.92 35.50 -4.12
CA ARG A 1052 13.23 36.93 -4.02
C ARG A 1052 12.12 37.79 -4.64
N TRP A 1053 11.68 37.47 -5.86
CA TRP A 1053 10.64 38.26 -6.54
C TRP A 1053 9.30 38.23 -5.81
N CYS A 1054 8.88 37.08 -5.28
CA CYS A 1054 7.66 36.94 -4.49
C CYS A 1054 7.75 37.64 -3.12
N ALA A 1055 8.93 37.72 -2.50
CA ALA A 1055 9.15 38.51 -1.29
C ALA A 1055 9.13 40.02 -1.56
N GLU A 1056 9.65 40.46 -2.71
CA GLU A 1056 9.59 41.86 -3.19
C GLU A 1056 8.20 42.25 -3.72
N ASN A 1057 7.38 41.26 -4.12
CA ASN A 1057 6.05 41.45 -4.72
C ASN A 1057 5.01 40.49 -4.09
N PRO A 1058 4.59 40.67 -2.83
CA PRO A 1058 3.59 39.81 -2.20
C PRO A 1058 2.25 39.81 -2.96
N PHE A 1059 1.71 38.63 -3.30
CA PHE A 1059 0.52 38.52 -4.16
C PHE A 1059 -0.70 39.33 -3.69
N ASP A 1060 -0.90 39.45 -2.38
CA ASP A 1060 -2.06 40.14 -1.84
C ASP A 1060 -1.99 41.66 -2.05
N GLU A 1061 -0.79 42.24 -1.93
CA GLU A 1061 -0.50 43.66 -2.16
C GLU A 1061 -0.21 43.98 -3.64
N TRP A 1062 0.09 42.97 -4.47
CA TRP A 1062 0.43 43.17 -5.88
C TRP A 1062 -0.74 43.74 -6.69
N VAL A 1063 -0.51 44.94 -7.24
CA VAL A 1063 -1.39 45.61 -8.19
C VAL A 1063 -0.97 45.24 -9.61
N MET A 1064 -1.91 44.73 -10.40
CA MET A 1064 -1.69 44.37 -11.80
C MET A 1064 -1.29 45.62 -12.62
N PRO A 1065 -0.08 45.68 -13.20
CA PRO A 1065 0.35 46.83 -14.00
C PRO A 1065 -0.50 47.03 -15.26
N ASP A 1066 -0.71 48.29 -15.67
CA ASP A 1066 -1.60 48.63 -16.79
C ASP A 1066 -1.21 47.93 -18.11
N TYR A 1067 0.09 47.75 -18.36
CA TYR A 1067 0.57 47.05 -19.57
C TYR A 1067 0.19 45.56 -19.62
N LEU A 1068 -0.06 44.91 -18.47
CA LEU A 1068 -0.66 43.58 -18.41
C LEU A 1068 -2.19 43.66 -18.48
N ALA A 1069 -2.79 44.70 -17.88
CA ALA A 1069 -4.25 44.90 -17.90
C ALA A 1069 -4.80 45.08 -19.33
N GLU A 1070 -4.12 45.85 -20.19
CA GLU A 1070 -4.48 46.00 -21.60
C GLU A 1070 -4.36 44.67 -22.37
N SER A 1071 -3.30 43.88 -22.10
CA SER A 1071 -3.04 42.60 -22.76
C SER A 1071 -4.15 41.56 -22.54
N ALA A 1072 -4.83 41.60 -21.40
CA ALA A 1072 -5.94 40.70 -21.07
C ALA A 1072 -7.16 40.84 -22.01
N SER A 1073 -7.20 41.89 -22.84
CA SER A 1073 -8.28 42.15 -23.79
C SER A 1073 -8.03 41.62 -25.22
N SER A 1074 -6.79 41.25 -25.60
CA SER A 1074 -6.52 40.77 -26.96
C SER A 1074 -5.29 39.86 -27.14
N VAL A 1075 -5.42 38.92 -28.08
CA VAL A 1075 -4.38 38.01 -28.62
C VAL A 1075 -3.84 36.96 -27.58
N PRO A 1076 -2.93 36.01 -27.91
CA PRO A 1076 -3.24 34.60 -27.67
C PRO A 1076 -2.33 33.89 -26.65
N VAL A 1077 -2.66 32.63 -26.34
CA VAL A 1077 -1.80 31.72 -25.57
C VAL A 1077 -0.44 31.58 -26.26
N LEU A 1078 0.64 31.98 -25.57
CA LEU A 1078 2.02 31.82 -26.02
C LEU A 1078 2.49 30.37 -25.88
N ALA A 1079 1.99 29.50 -26.74
CA ALA A 1079 2.44 28.13 -26.92
C ALA A 1079 2.82 27.88 -28.39
N THR A 1080 3.92 27.13 -28.60
CA THR A 1080 4.43 26.67 -29.91
C THR A 1080 4.72 27.75 -30.97
N ALA A 1081 5.94 28.29 -30.98
CA ALA A 1081 6.43 29.14 -32.09
C ALA A 1081 7.95 29.04 -32.41
N PHE A 1082 8.68 27.98 -32.00
CA PHE A 1082 10.14 27.87 -32.23
C PHE A 1082 10.66 26.47 -32.62
N THR A 1083 10.16 25.86 -33.70
CA THR A 1083 10.84 24.72 -34.37
C THR A 1083 10.65 24.65 -35.89
N THR A 1084 10.91 25.72 -36.65
CA THR A 1084 11.25 25.63 -38.09
C THR A 1084 11.94 26.91 -38.59
N ALA A 1085 13.27 26.89 -38.72
CA ALA A 1085 14.02 27.85 -39.50
C ALA A 1085 15.20 27.11 -40.17
N VAL A 1086 15.11 26.88 -41.48
CA VAL A 1086 16.20 26.30 -42.28
C VAL A 1086 16.95 27.44 -42.97
N PRO A 1087 18.25 27.65 -42.70
CA PRO A 1087 19.02 28.65 -43.42
C PRO A 1087 19.29 28.17 -44.85
N ILE A 1088 18.76 28.90 -45.84
CA ILE A 1088 19.10 28.69 -47.25
C ILE A 1088 20.46 29.35 -47.49
N VAL A 1089 21.52 28.53 -47.57
CA VAL A 1089 22.81 28.96 -48.10
C VAL A 1089 22.95 28.42 -49.52
N LYS A 1090 22.95 29.32 -50.51
CA LYS A 1090 23.52 29.04 -51.83
C LYS A 1090 25.01 29.37 -51.77
N SER A 1091 25.84 28.49 -52.31
CA SER A 1091 27.15 28.85 -52.86
C SER A 1091 27.21 28.35 -54.30
N GLU A 1092 27.87 29.12 -55.16
CA GLU A 1092 28.05 28.78 -56.58
C GLU A 1092 29.38 28.05 -56.79
N LYS A 1093 29.39 27.14 -57.77
CA LYS A 1093 30.51 26.25 -58.19
C LYS A 1093 30.78 25.06 -57.28
#